data_AF-A0A7J8ZDN3-F1
#
_entry.id   AF-A0A7J8ZDN3-F1
#
_cell.length_a   1.000
_cell.length_b   1.000
_cell.length_c   1.000
_cell.angle_alpha   90.00
_cell.angle_beta   90.00
_cell.angle_gamma   90.00
#
_symmetry.space_group_name_H-M   'P 1'
#
loop_
_entity.id
_entity.type
_entity.pdbx_description
1 polymer ?
#
loop_
_entity_poly.entity_id
_entity_poly.type
_entity_poly.pdbx_seq_one_letter_code
_entity_poly.pdbx_strand_id
1 'polypeptide(L)'
;MHATLSNGLLRWMVMHPLLMHRYLCWCVLFGHLCTSVLCLSLNRSENLFLKPRLILTDESVIATSIHVKKSASLPLNDSLSCEDLEGVGSFNTTCLVNSNLYLSSDLYICGTGNLEILPHVSIKCPTEGCMVTFNMSGNVNVGEYVAIVAGSVVICAANLTVGYNSTINTTSLAGPPPPQTSGTPVGTEGAGGGHGGRGASCLKNNKTSFWGGDVYAWSTLSEPWSYGSKGGSKNDSASDGHWYGGKGGGRVKFIVKDMIYMNGSVTAEGGNGGIKGGGGSGGSIYIRAVKLKGYGTISAAGGMGWGGGGGGRISLDCYSIQEDVKVSVHGGYSLGCPGNSGAAGTYFNADLLSLRVGNDNVTTETETPLLDFSTSPLWSNVFVENNAKVLVPLLWTRVQVRGQISLYRGGEIVFGLSAYPMSEFELVAEELLMSDSIIKVFGAFRVSVKMLLMWNSKIQIDGGGNTVVTASILEVRNLVVLRENSVISSNANLGVYGQGLLQLTGHGDAIKGQRLSLSLFYNITVGPGSLLQAPLDDDASRIVVTNSLCESQTCPIDLITPPDDCHVNYTLSFSLQVCRVEDLLVNGIIKGSIVHIHRARTVTIDANGLITASELGCTKGIGKGNYLNGAGSGAGHGGRGGAGYFNGRVSSGGYQYGNADLPCELGSGTEGPSQSFGHVVGGGMIVIGSNQWPLLRLSIYGSLRADGQSFGEATINGNGSLVGGLGGGSGGTVLLFLQELVLAENSSLSTVGGNGGPRGGGGGGGGRVHFHWSNIGIGDEYVPVATISGFINSSGGAGHKGGLFGDEGTVTGKKCPKGLYGTFCRECPIGTYKDIDGSDEDLCTPCPLELLPNRANFIYVRGGVRQSSCPYKCISEKYRMPNCYTPLEELMYTFGGPWPFALLLSGILVLLAVLLSTLRIKLVESSSYVANIEHQSSHHFPYLLSLSEVRGTRAEETQSHVYRMYFMGPNTFREPWHLPYSPPDSIIEI
;
A
#
# COMPACT_ATOMS: atom_id res chain seq x y z
N MET A 1 -10.07 -59.79 -18.00
CA MET A 1 -10.23 -61.25 -17.80
C MET A 1 -10.81 -61.46 -16.40
N HIS A 2 -11.63 -62.51 -16.19
CA HIS A 2 -12.19 -62.98 -14.88
C HIS A 2 -12.72 -61.90 -13.90
N ALA A 3 -14.02 -61.59 -13.74
CA ALA A 3 -15.33 -62.25 -13.95
C ALA A 3 -15.93 -63.02 -12.75
N THR A 4 -17.19 -62.64 -12.36
CA THR A 4 -18.31 -63.48 -11.84
C THR A 4 -18.14 -64.20 -10.47
N LEU A 5 -19.15 -64.58 -9.64
CA LEU A 5 -20.64 -64.61 -9.61
C LEU A 5 -21.14 -64.23 -8.17
N SER A 6 -22.43 -64.20 -7.77
CA SER A 6 -23.70 -63.68 -8.36
C SER A 6 -24.92 -63.97 -7.43
N ASN A 7 -25.97 -63.13 -7.47
CA ASN A 7 -27.38 -63.33 -7.00
C ASN A 7 -27.73 -63.49 -5.49
N GLY A 8 -28.97 -63.10 -5.11
CA GLY A 8 -29.53 -63.28 -3.75
C GLY A 8 -30.88 -62.57 -3.43
N LEU A 9 -31.95 -62.82 -4.19
CA LEU A 9 -33.25 -62.12 -4.17
C LEU A 9 -34.11 -62.18 -2.87
N LEU A 10 -34.87 -61.07 -2.62
CA LEU A 10 -36.20 -60.97 -1.93
C LEU A 10 -36.29 -61.37 -0.42
N ARG A 11 -37.23 -60.86 0.41
CA ARG A 11 -38.57 -60.27 0.17
C ARG A 11 -39.04 -59.33 1.32
N TRP A 12 -40.19 -58.67 1.13
CA TRP A 12 -40.95 -57.79 2.06
C TRP A 12 -41.24 -58.46 3.44
N MET A 13 -41.53 -57.77 4.57
CA MET A 13 -42.74 -56.95 4.78
C MET A 13 -42.77 -56.16 6.14
N VAL A 14 -43.39 -54.97 6.11
CA VAL A 14 -44.19 -54.25 7.15
C VAL A 14 -44.36 -54.89 8.55
N MET A 15 -44.02 -54.18 9.66
CA MET A 15 -44.99 -53.50 10.57
C MET A 15 -44.36 -52.81 11.82
N HIS A 16 -44.98 -51.72 12.29
CA HIS A 16 -44.84 -51.04 13.60
C HIS A 16 -45.97 -51.51 14.58
N PRO A 17 -46.13 -51.04 15.84
CA PRO A 17 -45.23 -50.36 16.81
C PRO A 17 -45.36 -50.96 18.26
N LEU A 18 -45.00 -50.18 19.31
CA LEU A 18 -45.36 -50.35 20.75
C LEU A 18 -44.56 -51.45 21.52
N LEU A 19 -44.47 -51.47 22.86
CA LEU A 19 -45.21 -50.76 23.94
C LEU A 19 -44.29 -50.41 25.16
N MET A 20 -44.72 -49.45 25.98
CA MET A 20 -44.42 -49.10 27.40
C MET A 20 -43.52 -50.03 28.28
N HIS A 21 -42.88 -49.67 29.42
CA HIS A 21 -42.57 -48.45 30.21
C HIS A 21 -42.39 -48.92 31.70
N ARG A 22 -41.27 -48.60 32.38
CA ARG A 22 -40.95 -48.92 33.83
C ARG A 22 -40.75 -50.42 34.14
N TYR A 23 -40.19 -50.89 35.27
CA TYR A 23 -39.73 -50.34 36.58
C TYR A 23 -38.23 -50.69 36.81
N LEU A 24 -37.36 -50.02 37.59
CA LEU A 24 -37.39 -49.27 38.87
C LEU A 24 -37.07 -50.13 40.12
N CYS A 25 -36.04 -49.73 40.88
CA CYS A 25 -35.41 -50.41 42.06
C CYS A 25 -34.68 -51.75 41.77
N TRP A 26 -33.67 -52.22 42.51
CA TRP A 26 -32.90 -51.72 43.70
C TRP A 26 -31.39 -52.04 43.46
N CYS A 27 -30.42 -51.19 43.82
CA CYS A 27 -29.75 -51.02 45.14
C CYS A 27 -28.96 -52.24 45.69
N VAL A 28 -27.92 -51.93 46.49
CA VAL A 28 -27.19 -52.80 47.47
C VAL A 28 -25.86 -53.48 47.03
N LEU A 29 -24.77 -52.74 47.29
CA LEU A 29 -23.51 -53.11 47.98
C LEU A 29 -22.44 -54.09 47.42
N PHE A 30 -21.21 -53.54 47.37
CA PHE A 30 -19.91 -54.03 47.88
C PHE A 30 -19.16 -55.21 47.23
N GLY A 31 -17.82 -55.04 47.18
CA GLY A 31 -16.84 -56.03 46.75
C GLY A 31 -15.39 -55.52 46.84
N HIS A 32 -14.92 -55.14 48.04
CA HIS A 32 -13.50 -54.79 48.25
C HIS A 32 -12.59 -56.02 48.07
N LEU A 33 -11.37 -55.82 47.54
CA LEU A 33 -10.12 -56.14 48.24
C LEU A 33 -8.87 -55.62 47.50
N CYS A 34 -7.77 -55.46 48.23
CA CYS A 34 -6.48 -55.01 47.72
C CYS A 34 -5.37 -56.01 48.10
N THR A 35 -4.47 -56.34 47.15
CA THR A 35 -3.08 -56.81 47.35
C THR A 35 -2.37 -56.71 45.98
N SER A 36 -1.20 -56.10 45.70
CA SER A 36 0.04 -55.75 46.44
C SER A 36 1.23 -56.69 46.13
N VAL A 37 2.46 -56.15 46.15
CA VAL A 37 3.79 -56.80 46.26
C VAL A 37 4.56 -57.16 44.95
N LEU A 38 5.63 -56.36 44.69
CA LEU A 38 7.02 -56.68 44.23
C LEU A 38 7.28 -57.68 43.05
N CYS A 39 8.41 -57.71 42.32
CA CYS A 39 9.82 -57.41 42.67
C CYS A 39 10.74 -57.34 41.40
N LEU A 40 11.91 -56.64 41.46
CA LEU A 40 13.22 -56.86 40.76
C LEU A 40 13.25 -57.10 39.20
N SER A 41 14.28 -56.81 38.39
CA SER A 41 15.59 -56.10 38.42
C SER A 41 15.98 -55.80 36.91
N LEU A 42 17.19 -55.47 36.39
CA LEU A 42 18.60 -55.43 36.80
C LEU A 42 19.42 -54.50 35.82
N ASN A 43 20.72 -54.29 36.10
CA ASN A 43 21.88 -53.83 35.27
C ASN A 43 21.71 -53.68 33.73
N ARG A 44 22.38 -52.74 33.03
CA ARG A 44 23.84 -52.52 33.05
C ARG A 44 24.32 -51.16 32.46
N SER A 45 25.55 -50.83 32.86
CA SER A 45 26.52 -49.80 32.44
C SER A 45 26.71 -49.58 30.91
N GLU A 46 27.41 -48.55 30.39
CA GLU A 46 28.49 -47.71 30.98
C GLU A 46 28.72 -46.36 30.21
N ASN A 47 29.27 -45.33 30.89
CA ASN A 47 30.30 -44.31 30.50
C ASN A 47 30.56 -43.91 29.00
N LEU A 48 31.02 -42.71 28.61
CA LEU A 48 31.78 -41.65 29.32
C LEU A 48 31.83 -40.29 28.53
N PHE A 49 32.34 -39.22 29.16
CA PHE A 49 32.94 -37.98 28.58
C PHE A 49 32.05 -36.97 27.80
N LEU A 50 32.29 -35.64 27.80
CA LEU A 50 33.13 -34.76 28.66
C LEU A 50 32.50 -33.33 28.70
N LYS A 51 32.88 -32.50 29.70
CA LYS A 51 32.34 -31.14 29.95
C LYS A 51 32.66 -30.10 28.86
N PRO A 52 31.82 -29.05 28.72
CA PRO A 52 32.17 -27.83 27.98
C PRO A 52 33.11 -26.91 28.79
N ARG A 53 33.99 -26.20 28.08
CA ARG A 53 34.61 -24.94 28.52
C ARG A 53 35.19 -24.23 27.31
N LEU A 54 34.89 -22.95 27.14
CA LEU A 54 35.58 -22.06 26.21
C LEU A 54 35.86 -20.76 26.96
N ILE A 55 37.10 -20.31 26.92
CA ILE A 55 37.60 -19.16 27.66
C ILE A 55 37.66 -17.98 26.69
N LEU A 56 37.09 -16.85 27.07
CA LEU A 56 37.34 -15.56 26.42
C LEU A 56 38.64 -14.99 26.98
N THR A 57 39.65 -14.86 26.12
CA THR A 57 40.86 -14.06 26.36
C THR A 57 40.76 -12.74 25.60
N ASP A 58 41.40 -11.72 26.14
CA ASP A 58 41.41 -10.35 25.62
C ASP A 58 42.49 -10.17 24.51
N GLU A 59 42.60 -8.93 24.02
CA GLU A 59 43.62 -8.38 23.12
C GLU A 59 43.66 -8.87 21.65
N SER A 60 43.29 -7.98 20.73
CA SER A 60 44.20 -7.55 19.66
C SER A 60 43.66 -6.32 18.91
N VAL A 61 44.16 -5.12 19.24
CA VAL A 61 43.89 -3.90 18.46
C VAL A 61 44.76 -3.92 17.21
N ILE A 62 44.16 -4.23 16.06
CA ILE A 62 44.86 -4.19 14.76
C ILE A 62 44.99 -2.73 14.29
N ALA A 63 46.00 -2.04 14.80
CA ALA A 63 46.43 -0.75 14.27
C ALA A 63 47.10 -0.95 12.89
N THR A 64 46.34 -0.73 11.81
CA THR A 64 46.85 -0.79 10.43
C THR A 64 47.79 0.38 10.14
N SER A 65 49.07 0.21 10.48
CA SER A 65 50.14 1.15 10.12
C SER A 65 50.35 1.17 8.61
N ILE A 66 49.62 2.04 7.91
CA ILE A 66 49.79 2.24 6.46
C ILE A 66 51.23 2.69 6.20
N HIS A 67 52.01 1.81 5.57
CA HIS A 67 53.34 2.14 5.07
C HIS A 67 53.21 3.18 3.96
N VAL A 68 53.35 4.46 4.32
CA VAL A 68 53.47 5.56 3.37
C VAL A 68 54.74 5.33 2.55
N LYS A 69 54.56 4.78 1.34
CA LYS A 69 55.62 4.61 0.36
C LYS A 69 56.10 6.01 -0.03
N LYS A 70 57.25 6.41 0.51
CA LYS A 70 57.84 7.75 0.38
C LYS A 70 58.32 7.99 -1.06
N SER A 71 57.39 8.32 -1.95
CA SER A 71 57.63 8.55 -3.37
C SER A 71 58.23 9.93 -3.63
N ALA A 72 59.30 9.98 -4.42
CA ALA A 72 59.96 11.18 -4.94
C ALA A 72 60.40 12.22 -3.89
N SER A 73 61.68 12.16 -3.49
CA SER A 73 62.38 13.29 -2.91
C SER A 73 62.63 14.37 -3.97
N LEU A 74 61.87 15.46 -3.91
CA LEU A 74 62.24 16.75 -4.51
C LEU A 74 63.05 17.58 -3.50
N PRO A 75 63.90 18.52 -3.95
CA PRO A 75 64.84 19.21 -3.06
C PRO A 75 64.13 20.19 -2.12
N LEU A 76 64.01 19.81 -0.84
CA LEU A 76 63.53 20.68 0.23
C LEU A 76 64.69 21.53 0.78
N ASN A 77 65.16 22.49 -0.02
CA ASN A 77 66.17 23.48 0.35
C ASN A 77 65.67 24.88 -0.04
N ASP A 78 64.87 25.49 0.83
CA ASP A 78 65.27 26.71 1.54
C ASP A 78 64.28 26.96 2.69
N SER A 79 64.79 27.24 3.89
CA SER A 79 63.95 27.48 5.06
C SER A 79 63.56 28.97 5.11
N LEU A 80 62.50 29.31 4.37
CA LEU A 80 61.89 30.64 4.38
C LEU A 80 61.71 31.17 5.81
N SER A 81 62.09 32.43 6.02
CA SER A 81 61.85 33.20 7.24
C SER A 81 60.63 34.12 7.10
N CYS A 82 60.26 34.80 8.18
CA CYS A 82 59.21 35.83 8.13
C CYS A 82 59.70 37.07 7.33
N GLU A 83 61.00 37.35 7.37
CA GLU A 83 61.63 38.49 6.68
C GLU A 83 61.65 38.28 5.16
N ASP A 84 61.74 37.02 4.69
CA ASP A 84 61.60 36.66 3.27
C ASP A 84 60.17 36.86 2.71
N LEU A 85 59.18 37.07 3.60
CA LEU A 85 57.82 37.47 3.24
C LEU A 85 57.61 39.00 3.36
N GLU A 86 58.70 39.76 3.49
CA GLU A 86 58.72 41.18 3.90
C GLU A 86 58.00 41.43 5.25
N GLY A 87 57.78 40.38 6.04
CA GLY A 87 57.05 40.40 7.30
C GLY A 87 57.93 40.66 8.53
N VAL A 88 57.28 41.01 9.64
CA VAL A 88 57.93 41.31 10.92
C VAL A 88 57.74 40.16 11.90
N GLY A 89 58.83 39.64 12.46
CA GLY A 89 58.82 38.64 13.54
C GLY A 89 59.35 37.28 13.10
N SER A 90 58.71 36.19 13.54
CA SER A 90 59.17 34.82 13.26
C SER A 90 58.03 33.82 13.31
N PHE A 91 58.06 32.83 12.40
CA PHE A 91 57.08 31.74 12.38
C PHE A 91 57.06 30.89 13.67
N ASN A 92 58.08 30.98 14.53
CA ASN A 92 58.11 30.30 15.83
C ASN A 92 57.50 31.11 16.99
N THR A 93 57.12 32.38 16.77
CA THR A 93 56.50 33.24 17.79
C THR A 93 55.23 33.90 17.24
N THR A 94 55.37 34.95 16.45
CA THR A 94 54.33 35.53 15.60
C THR A 94 55.01 36.17 14.39
N CYS A 95 54.50 35.90 13.19
CA CYS A 95 54.90 36.57 11.96
C CYS A 95 53.76 37.48 11.50
N LEU A 96 54.06 38.78 11.33
CA LEU A 96 53.13 39.79 10.84
C LEU A 96 53.44 40.11 9.38
N VAL A 97 52.58 39.67 8.45
CA VAL A 97 52.72 39.97 7.02
C VAL A 97 51.93 41.24 6.71
N ASN A 98 52.64 42.30 6.32
CA ASN A 98 52.11 43.63 5.99
C ASN A 98 52.30 44.02 4.52
N SER A 99 53.07 43.25 3.74
CA SER A 99 53.44 43.55 2.36
C SER A 99 52.74 42.63 1.35
N ASN A 100 52.69 43.05 0.08
CA ASN A 100 52.01 42.32 -0.99
C ASN A 100 52.98 41.35 -1.70
N LEU A 101 52.65 40.06 -1.69
CA LEU A 101 53.50 39.00 -2.22
C LEU A 101 53.03 38.54 -3.60
N TYR A 102 53.94 38.56 -4.58
CA TYR A 102 53.72 38.08 -5.94
C TYR A 102 54.70 36.94 -6.24
N LEU A 103 54.15 35.73 -6.39
CA LEU A 103 54.87 34.47 -6.39
C LEU A 103 54.84 33.85 -7.80
N SER A 104 55.98 33.31 -8.25
CA SER A 104 56.10 32.55 -9.50
C SER A 104 56.07 31.03 -9.30
N SER A 105 56.31 30.57 -8.06
CA SER A 105 56.44 29.18 -7.65
C SER A 105 55.69 28.91 -6.34
N ASP A 106 55.60 27.64 -5.96
CA ASP A 106 55.00 27.20 -4.70
C ASP A 106 55.61 27.91 -3.48
N LEU A 107 54.78 28.22 -2.49
CA LEU A 107 55.14 28.84 -1.21
C LEU A 107 54.80 27.87 -0.08
N TYR A 108 55.79 27.53 0.75
CA TYR A 108 55.64 26.59 1.86
C TYR A 108 56.17 27.20 3.16
N ILE A 109 55.26 27.56 4.06
CA ILE A 109 55.55 28.19 5.36
C ILE A 109 55.29 27.18 6.48
N CYS A 110 56.24 27.04 7.39
CA CYS A 110 56.15 26.19 8.58
C CYS A 110 56.52 26.97 9.84
N GLY A 111 55.75 26.81 10.92
CA GLY A 111 56.01 27.50 12.18
C GLY A 111 55.34 26.90 13.40
N THR A 112 55.93 27.07 14.58
CA THR A 112 55.27 26.69 15.84
C THR A 112 54.35 27.79 16.39
N GLY A 113 54.58 29.06 16.03
CA GLY A 113 53.85 30.23 16.51
C GLY A 113 52.62 30.60 15.69
N ASN A 114 52.29 31.90 15.69
CA ASN A 114 51.15 32.47 14.97
C ASN A 114 51.58 33.10 13.63
N LEU A 115 50.61 33.25 12.71
CA LEU A 115 50.74 34.02 11.47
C LEU A 115 49.57 34.99 11.37
N GLU A 116 49.84 36.28 11.25
CA GLU A 116 48.82 37.31 11.05
C GLU A 116 49.08 38.05 9.74
N ILE A 117 48.13 38.00 8.82
CA ILE A 117 48.15 38.71 7.55
C ILE A 117 47.30 39.96 7.73
N LEU A 118 47.93 41.14 7.71
CA LEU A 118 47.26 42.40 8.01
C LEU A 118 46.23 42.79 6.92
N PRO A 119 45.25 43.64 7.24
CA PRO A 119 44.22 44.05 6.27
C PRO A 119 44.78 44.59 4.95
N HIS A 120 44.04 44.36 3.86
CA HIS A 120 44.38 44.73 2.48
C HIS A 120 45.62 44.06 1.85
N VAL A 121 46.29 43.13 2.54
CA VAL A 121 47.42 42.36 1.97
C VAL A 121 46.96 41.39 0.88
N SER A 122 47.77 41.25 -0.16
CA SER A 122 47.52 40.40 -1.32
C SER A 122 48.68 39.43 -1.54
N ILE A 123 48.44 38.13 -1.37
CA ILE A 123 49.38 37.03 -1.64
C ILE A 123 48.91 36.29 -2.90
N LYS A 124 49.66 36.38 -4.01
CA LYS A 124 49.22 35.91 -5.34
C LYS A 124 50.27 35.02 -6.01
N CYS A 125 49.93 33.74 -6.22
CA CYS A 125 50.60 32.84 -7.16
C CYS A 125 49.67 32.52 -8.33
N PRO A 126 49.66 33.31 -9.43
CA PRO A 126 48.69 33.18 -10.53
C PRO A 126 48.99 32.04 -11.51
N THR A 127 49.98 31.18 -11.23
CA THR A 127 50.35 30.03 -12.05
C THR A 127 49.42 28.83 -11.78
N GLU A 128 49.01 28.14 -12.86
CA GLU A 128 48.11 26.99 -12.81
C GLU A 128 48.66 25.88 -11.91
N GLY A 129 47.89 25.49 -10.90
CA GLY A 129 48.26 24.46 -9.93
C GLY A 129 49.29 24.86 -8.87
N CYS A 130 49.76 26.12 -8.82
CA CYS A 130 50.71 26.58 -7.80
C CYS A 130 50.15 26.43 -6.37
N MET A 131 50.97 25.97 -5.44
CA MET A 131 50.57 25.67 -4.06
C MET A 131 51.08 26.71 -3.06
N VAL A 132 50.16 27.30 -2.30
CA VAL A 132 50.46 28.13 -1.12
C VAL A 132 50.06 27.34 0.13
N THR A 133 51.03 27.04 0.99
CA THR A 133 50.83 26.27 2.23
C THR A 133 51.27 27.07 3.45
N PHE A 134 50.36 27.26 4.39
CA PHE A 134 50.61 27.81 5.72
C PHE A 134 50.44 26.68 6.74
N ASN A 135 51.53 26.23 7.37
CA ASN A 135 51.52 25.12 8.32
C ASN A 135 51.99 25.60 9.70
N MET A 136 51.06 26.16 10.47
CA MET A 136 51.32 26.78 11.76
C MET A 136 50.77 25.91 12.90
N SER A 137 51.49 25.81 14.02
CA SER A 137 50.97 25.10 15.20
C SER A 137 50.13 25.98 16.13
N GLY A 138 50.29 27.31 16.03
CA GLY A 138 49.44 28.34 16.64
C GLY A 138 48.32 28.84 15.72
N ASN A 139 47.90 30.09 15.88
CA ASN A 139 46.77 30.68 15.16
C ASN A 139 47.16 31.24 13.79
N VAL A 140 46.24 31.19 12.82
CA VAL A 140 46.35 31.88 11.52
C VAL A 140 45.22 32.90 11.41
N ASN A 141 45.59 34.19 11.31
CA ASN A 141 44.65 35.29 11.19
C ASN A 141 44.76 35.95 9.81
N VAL A 142 43.71 35.83 9.00
CA VAL A 142 43.56 36.47 7.70
C VAL A 142 42.71 37.73 7.91
N GLY A 143 43.34 38.90 7.85
CA GLY A 143 42.71 40.20 8.08
C GLY A 143 41.63 40.58 7.05
N GLU A 144 40.96 41.69 7.29
CA GLU A 144 39.91 42.20 6.39
C GLU A 144 40.46 42.58 5.01
N TYR A 145 39.68 42.35 3.96
CA TYR A 145 40.06 42.64 2.56
C TYR A 145 41.34 41.95 2.06
N VAL A 146 41.86 40.94 2.78
CA VAL A 146 43.04 40.17 2.35
C VAL A 146 42.71 39.26 1.17
N ALA A 147 43.61 39.15 0.19
CA ALA A 147 43.42 38.31 -1.00
C ALA A 147 44.54 37.26 -1.12
N ILE A 148 44.23 36.00 -0.86
CA ILE A 148 45.12 34.85 -1.07
C ILE A 148 44.68 34.14 -2.35
N VAL A 149 45.53 34.14 -3.38
CA VAL A 149 45.20 33.59 -4.71
C VAL A 149 46.26 32.58 -5.14
N ALA A 150 45.86 31.32 -5.39
CA ALA A 150 46.76 30.24 -5.81
C ALA A 150 46.00 29.13 -6.56
N GLY A 151 46.70 28.16 -7.14
CA GLY A 151 46.08 26.94 -7.66
C GLY A 151 45.64 25.95 -6.56
N SER A 152 46.43 25.84 -5.50
CA SER A 152 46.08 25.13 -4.26
C SER A 152 46.39 26.01 -3.04
N VAL A 153 45.48 26.09 -2.07
CA VAL A 153 45.73 26.70 -0.76
C VAL A 153 45.59 25.65 0.34
N VAL A 154 46.58 25.56 1.22
CA VAL A 154 46.57 24.68 2.40
C VAL A 154 46.79 25.53 3.65
N ILE A 155 45.94 25.38 4.66
CA ILE A 155 46.11 26.02 5.98
C ILE A 155 45.99 24.96 7.07
N CYS A 156 47.05 24.78 7.84
CA CYS A 156 47.04 24.04 9.11
C CYS A 156 47.23 25.03 10.26
N ALA A 157 46.39 24.96 11.29
CA ALA A 157 46.37 25.92 12.40
C ALA A 157 45.76 25.32 13.69
N ALA A 158 45.95 25.98 14.84
CA ALA A 158 45.12 25.78 16.03
C ALA A 158 43.73 26.40 15.82
N ASN A 159 43.68 27.71 15.51
CA ASN A 159 42.48 28.45 15.11
C ASN A 159 42.73 29.20 13.80
N LEU A 160 41.68 29.38 13.01
CA LEU A 160 41.72 30.13 11.75
C LEU A 160 40.62 31.20 11.75
N THR A 161 41.02 32.48 11.65
CA THR A 161 40.10 33.60 11.44
C THR A 161 40.23 34.12 10.01
N VAL A 162 39.11 34.25 9.30
CA VAL A 162 39.02 34.75 7.93
C VAL A 162 38.11 35.97 7.92
N GLY A 163 38.73 37.15 7.92
CA GLY A 163 38.12 38.46 8.12
C GLY A 163 37.12 38.86 7.03
N TYR A 164 36.35 39.92 7.32
CA TYR A 164 35.32 40.40 6.40
C TYR A 164 35.91 40.85 5.06
N ASN A 165 35.20 40.54 3.95
CA ASN A 165 35.64 40.78 2.57
C ASN A 165 37.02 40.19 2.18
N SER A 166 37.61 39.31 3.01
CA SER A 166 38.81 38.57 2.61
C SER A 166 38.45 37.43 1.65
N THR A 167 39.38 37.06 0.77
CA THR A 167 39.15 36.08 -0.30
C THR A 167 40.30 35.06 -0.34
N ILE A 168 39.96 33.78 -0.18
CA ILE A 168 40.87 32.65 -0.40
C ILE A 168 40.42 31.99 -1.70
N ASN A 169 41.08 32.33 -2.79
CA ASN A 169 40.57 32.16 -4.14
C ASN A 169 41.48 31.27 -5.00
N THR A 170 40.93 30.15 -5.45
CA THR A 170 41.57 29.20 -6.38
C THR A 170 40.76 29.00 -7.66
N THR A 171 39.81 29.91 -7.93
CA THR A 171 38.94 29.88 -9.11
C THR A 171 39.75 29.96 -10.41
N SER A 172 39.44 29.09 -11.37
CA SER A 172 40.11 29.03 -12.68
C SER A 172 41.63 28.81 -12.64
N LEU A 173 42.20 28.33 -11.53
CA LEU A 173 43.65 28.10 -11.34
C LEU A 173 44.02 26.61 -11.12
N ALA A 174 43.16 25.68 -11.54
CA ALA A 174 43.46 24.25 -11.54
C ALA A 174 44.81 23.92 -12.20
N GLY A 175 45.54 22.97 -11.62
CA GLY A 175 46.52 22.18 -12.36
C GLY A 175 45.84 21.09 -13.19
N PRO A 176 46.58 20.15 -13.80
CA PRO A 176 45.98 19.06 -14.55
C PRO A 176 45.09 18.18 -13.64
N PRO A 177 43.89 17.75 -14.10
CA PRO A 177 43.08 16.76 -13.39
C PRO A 177 43.81 15.40 -13.35
N PRO A 178 43.35 14.44 -12.52
CA PRO A 178 43.99 13.13 -12.43
C PRO A 178 44.08 12.45 -13.81
N PRO A 179 45.18 11.70 -14.10
CA PRO A 179 45.33 11.04 -15.39
C PRO A 179 44.22 10.02 -15.63
N GLN A 180 43.89 9.79 -16.91
CA GLN A 180 42.84 8.87 -17.37
C GLN A 180 41.38 9.26 -17.00
N THR A 181 41.13 10.45 -16.43
CA THR A 181 39.75 10.91 -16.20
C THR A 181 39.06 11.40 -17.48
N SER A 182 37.81 10.99 -17.68
CA SER A 182 36.88 11.50 -18.71
C SER A 182 36.27 12.88 -18.38
N GLY A 183 36.77 13.57 -17.35
CA GLY A 183 36.24 14.86 -16.87
C GLY A 183 36.53 16.04 -17.79
N THR A 184 37.58 15.99 -18.61
CA THR A 184 37.77 16.93 -19.73
C THR A 184 37.05 16.36 -20.96
N PRO A 185 36.03 17.04 -21.52
CA PRO A 185 35.27 16.51 -22.66
C PRO A 185 36.13 16.36 -23.91
N VAL A 186 35.91 15.27 -24.63
CA VAL A 186 36.58 14.98 -25.91
C VAL A 186 35.74 15.54 -27.06
N GLY A 187 36.38 16.26 -27.98
CA GLY A 187 35.72 16.85 -29.16
C GLY A 187 35.83 18.38 -29.20
N THR A 188 35.17 18.98 -30.21
CA THR A 188 35.31 20.40 -30.57
C THR A 188 33.97 21.13 -30.58
N GLU A 189 33.10 20.76 -29.63
CA GLU A 189 31.70 21.17 -29.55
C GLU A 189 31.43 22.18 -28.42
N GLY A 190 32.47 22.57 -27.67
CA GLY A 190 32.36 23.51 -26.56
C GLY A 190 31.62 22.97 -25.33
N ALA A 191 31.57 21.66 -25.11
CA ALA A 191 30.98 21.06 -23.92
C ALA A 191 31.76 21.41 -22.64
N GLY A 192 31.09 21.44 -21.49
CA GLY A 192 31.68 21.79 -20.19
C GLY A 192 32.49 20.65 -19.57
N GLY A 193 33.47 21.00 -18.73
CA GLY A 193 34.22 20.05 -17.88
C GLY A 193 33.36 19.49 -16.75
N GLY A 194 33.61 18.26 -16.32
CA GLY A 194 33.00 17.62 -15.15
C GLY A 194 34.01 17.31 -14.04
N HIS A 195 33.54 17.15 -12.80
CA HIS A 195 34.35 16.71 -11.66
C HIS A 195 33.50 16.15 -10.51
N GLY A 196 32.75 17.01 -9.82
CA GLY A 196 31.81 16.62 -8.77
C GLY A 196 30.45 16.25 -9.35
N GLY A 197 29.93 17.13 -10.21
CA GLY A 197 28.89 16.87 -11.21
C GLY A 197 29.48 16.83 -12.62
N ARG A 198 28.69 16.32 -13.58
CA ARG A 198 29.05 16.32 -15.01
C ARG A 198 28.94 17.74 -15.60
N GLY A 199 29.79 18.03 -16.58
CA GLY A 199 29.62 19.21 -17.44
C GLY A 199 28.54 18.97 -18.49
N ALA A 200 27.87 20.01 -18.96
CA ALA A 200 26.81 19.90 -19.96
C ALA A 200 27.36 19.92 -21.40
N SER A 201 26.64 19.30 -22.33
CA SER A 201 26.86 19.40 -23.78
C SER A 201 25.64 19.98 -24.50
N CYS A 202 25.89 20.73 -25.57
CA CYS A 202 24.88 21.44 -26.36
C CYS A 202 24.95 21.06 -27.84
N LEU A 203 24.44 19.87 -28.15
CA LEU A 203 24.39 19.30 -29.49
C LEU A 203 23.03 19.52 -30.14
N LYS A 204 23.02 19.83 -31.44
CA LYS A 204 21.80 20.10 -32.23
C LYS A 204 21.14 18.84 -32.84
N ASN A 205 21.61 17.64 -32.49
CA ASN A 205 21.18 16.38 -33.10
C ASN A 205 20.62 15.40 -32.05
N ASN A 206 19.49 14.76 -32.37
CA ASN A 206 18.73 13.86 -31.48
C ASN A 206 19.39 12.46 -31.24
N LYS A 207 20.73 12.37 -31.17
CA LYS A 207 21.46 11.07 -31.11
C LYS A 207 22.67 11.04 -30.17
N THR A 208 22.83 12.05 -29.31
CA THR A 208 24.09 12.26 -28.57
C THR A 208 23.85 12.63 -27.10
N SER A 209 24.85 12.33 -26.28
CA SER A 209 24.89 12.66 -24.85
C SER A 209 24.53 14.11 -24.54
N PHE A 210 23.70 14.33 -23.52
CA PHE A 210 23.44 15.66 -22.94
C PHE A 210 24.60 16.16 -22.05
N TRP A 211 25.51 15.27 -21.65
CA TRP A 211 26.68 15.59 -20.82
C TRP A 211 27.99 15.59 -21.61
N GLY A 212 28.95 16.38 -21.15
CA GLY A 212 30.28 16.61 -21.72
C GLY A 212 31.38 15.88 -20.94
N GLY A 213 31.98 16.56 -19.96
CA GLY A 213 32.95 15.96 -19.05
C GLY A 213 32.28 15.14 -17.94
N ASP A 214 32.82 13.95 -17.63
CA ASP A 214 32.30 13.06 -16.59
C ASP A 214 32.80 13.41 -15.17
N VAL A 215 32.28 12.73 -14.15
CA VAL A 215 32.71 12.88 -12.75
C VAL A 215 33.92 12.01 -12.41
N TYR A 216 34.70 12.43 -11.42
CA TYR A 216 35.82 11.65 -10.85
C TYR A 216 36.02 11.95 -9.35
N ALA A 217 37.01 11.30 -8.73
CA ALA A 217 37.35 11.42 -7.31
C ALA A 217 36.19 11.06 -6.34
N TRP A 218 35.30 10.13 -6.73
CA TRP A 218 34.19 9.67 -5.88
C TRP A 218 34.66 8.96 -4.61
N SER A 219 35.70 8.12 -4.72
CA SER A 219 36.29 7.40 -3.59
C SER A 219 36.96 8.28 -2.53
N THR A 220 37.08 9.59 -2.79
CA THR A 220 37.58 10.60 -1.84
C THR A 220 36.54 11.66 -1.51
N LEU A 221 35.24 11.34 -1.61
CA LEU A 221 34.12 12.23 -1.28
C LEU A 221 34.24 12.89 0.11
N SER A 222 34.77 12.16 1.10
CA SER A 222 34.97 12.66 2.48
C SER A 222 36.21 13.55 2.66
N GLU A 223 37.28 13.36 1.88
CA GLU A 223 38.50 14.18 1.92
C GLU A 223 38.94 14.59 0.48
N PRO A 224 38.15 15.41 -0.24
CA PRO A 224 38.35 15.69 -1.65
C PRO A 224 39.61 16.52 -1.89
N TRP A 225 40.44 16.10 -2.86
CA TRP A 225 41.75 16.71 -3.13
C TRP A 225 42.17 16.72 -4.60
N SER A 226 41.20 16.78 -5.51
CA SER A 226 41.43 16.80 -6.97
C SER A 226 41.17 18.19 -7.57
N TYR A 227 41.96 18.54 -8.59
CA TYR A 227 41.69 19.72 -9.42
C TYR A 227 40.42 19.51 -10.24
N GLY A 228 39.70 20.60 -10.52
CA GLY A 228 38.65 20.63 -11.54
C GLY A 228 39.22 20.50 -12.96
N SER A 229 38.38 20.09 -13.90
CA SER A 229 38.72 19.88 -15.30
C SER A 229 38.49 21.13 -16.15
N LYS A 230 39.16 21.17 -17.31
CA LYS A 230 38.97 22.23 -18.32
C LYS A 230 37.76 21.92 -19.20
N GLY A 231 37.02 22.95 -19.61
CA GLY A 231 35.99 22.81 -20.66
C GLY A 231 36.58 22.55 -22.05
N GLY A 232 35.76 22.03 -22.97
CA GLY A 232 36.12 21.81 -24.36
C GLY A 232 36.21 23.10 -25.17
N SER A 233 36.98 23.09 -26.27
CA SER A 233 37.03 24.19 -27.25
C SER A 233 35.96 24.00 -28.33
N LYS A 234 35.70 25.02 -29.16
CA LYS A 234 34.79 24.94 -30.31
C LYS A 234 35.55 24.95 -31.64
N ASN A 235 35.08 24.17 -32.62
CA ASN A 235 35.71 23.94 -33.93
C ASN A 235 36.13 25.25 -34.63
N ASP A 236 35.23 26.25 -34.68
CA ASP A 236 35.42 27.56 -35.32
C ASP A 236 36.53 28.43 -34.69
N SER A 237 37.28 27.90 -33.73
CA SER A 237 38.36 28.60 -33.03
C SER A 237 39.56 27.69 -32.69
N ALA A 238 39.51 26.40 -33.03
CA ALA A 238 40.62 25.47 -32.79
C ALA A 238 41.78 25.62 -33.80
N SER A 239 41.56 26.32 -34.93
CA SER A 239 42.54 26.55 -36.00
C SER A 239 43.77 27.35 -35.56
N ASP A 240 43.60 28.24 -34.58
CA ASP A 240 44.63 29.19 -34.14
C ASP A 240 45.43 28.67 -32.92
N GLY A 241 45.28 27.39 -32.57
CA GLY A 241 45.98 26.76 -31.44
C GLY A 241 45.52 27.20 -30.04
N HIS A 242 44.65 28.20 -29.94
CA HIS A 242 44.09 28.67 -28.66
C HIS A 242 42.94 27.77 -28.17
N TRP A 243 43.04 27.32 -26.91
CA TRP A 243 42.06 26.45 -26.26
C TRP A 243 41.07 27.25 -25.42
N TYR A 244 39.93 27.62 -26.01
CA TYR A 244 38.95 28.57 -25.47
C TYR A 244 38.05 28.07 -24.33
N GLY A 245 38.13 26.79 -23.95
CA GLY A 245 37.41 26.28 -22.78
C GLY A 245 37.91 26.90 -21.47
N GLY A 246 37.00 27.13 -20.53
CA GLY A 246 37.33 27.66 -19.20
C GLY A 246 38.15 26.65 -18.39
N LYS A 247 39.12 27.16 -17.60
CA LYS A 247 40.02 26.33 -16.76
C LYS A 247 39.26 25.78 -15.55
N GLY A 248 39.69 24.66 -14.99
CA GLY A 248 39.08 24.09 -13.78
C GLY A 248 39.32 24.94 -12.52
N GLY A 249 38.51 24.68 -11.49
CA GLY A 249 38.72 25.19 -10.14
C GLY A 249 39.87 24.49 -9.41
N GLY A 250 40.60 25.24 -8.60
CA GLY A 250 41.75 24.78 -7.83
C GLY A 250 41.40 23.90 -6.63
N ARG A 251 42.19 23.99 -5.56
CA ARG A 251 41.95 23.20 -4.33
C ARG A 251 42.15 24.01 -3.07
N VAL A 252 41.30 23.82 -2.07
CA VAL A 252 41.48 24.40 -0.73
C VAL A 252 41.42 23.29 0.33
N LYS A 253 42.36 23.31 1.28
CA LYS A 253 42.42 22.36 2.40
C LYS A 253 42.72 23.09 3.71
N PHE A 254 41.76 23.10 4.63
CA PHE A 254 41.96 23.60 5.99
C PHE A 254 41.96 22.43 6.99
N ILE A 255 42.97 22.39 7.87
CA ILE A 255 43.08 21.44 8.97
C ILE A 255 43.32 22.25 10.24
N VAL A 256 42.22 22.56 10.93
CA VAL A 256 42.21 23.46 12.09
C VAL A 256 41.84 22.64 13.32
N LYS A 257 42.55 22.82 14.44
CA LYS A 257 42.33 21.98 15.63
C LYS A 257 41.05 22.34 16.38
N ASP A 258 40.78 23.63 16.53
CA ASP A 258 39.72 24.13 17.41
C ASP A 258 38.60 24.82 16.60
N MET A 259 38.77 26.10 16.26
CA MET A 259 37.72 26.93 15.65
C MET A 259 38.14 27.60 14.34
N ILE A 260 37.21 27.62 13.39
CA ILE A 260 37.23 28.46 12.20
C ILE A 260 36.16 29.55 12.34
N TYR A 261 36.56 30.80 12.18
CA TYR A 261 35.66 31.96 12.08
C TYR A 261 35.73 32.52 10.66
N MET A 262 34.68 32.28 9.87
CA MET A 262 34.62 32.45 8.42
C MET A 262 33.66 33.58 8.05
N ASN A 263 34.18 34.79 7.86
CA ASN A 263 33.41 35.97 7.39
C ASN A 263 33.86 36.46 6.00
N GLY A 264 34.87 35.83 5.40
CA GLY A 264 35.28 36.04 4.00
C GLY A 264 34.69 35.00 3.04
N SER A 265 35.28 34.89 1.84
CA SER A 265 34.90 33.90 0.82
C SER A 265 36.03 32.91 0.52
N VAL A 266 35.70 31.62 0.43
CA VAL A 266 36.61 30.54 0.02
C VAL A 266 36.11 29.96 -1.30
N THR A 267 36.85 30.14 -2.39
CA THR A 267 36.38 29.79 -3.74
C THR A 267 37.33 28.85 -4.47
N ALA A 268 36.77 27.82 -5.10
CA ALA A 268 37.45 26.88 -5.99
C ALA A 268 36.61 26.67 -7.25
N GLU A 269 36.14 27.75 -7.86
CA GLU A 269 35.15 27.70 -8.95
C GLU A 269 35.78 27.44 -10.32
N GLY A 270 34.98 26.91 -11.24
CA GLY A 270 35.36 26.76 -12.64
C GLY A 270 35.43 28.10 -13.38
N GLY A 271 36.44 28.27 -14.24
CA GLY A 271 36.57 29.42 -15.12
C GLY A 271 35.54 29.42 -16.26
N ASN A 272 35.19 30.60 -16.74
CA ASN A 272 34.22 30.78 -17.82
C ASN A 272 34.86 30.55 -19.20
N GLY A 273 34.20 29.78 -20.08
CA GLY A 273 34.58 29.58 -21.50
C GLY A 273 33.80 30.45 -22.49
N GLY A 274 32.71 31.08 -22.05
CA GLY A 274 31.87 31.95 -22.88
C GLY A 274 31.27 31.22 -24.10
N ILE A 275 31.09 31.92 -25.22
CA ILE A 275 30.46 31.35 -26.42
C ILE A 275 31.41 30.51 -27.32
N LYS A 276 32.72 30.49 -27.01
CA LYS A 276 33.77 29.82 -27.81
C LYS A 276 34.29 28.52 -27.19
N GLY A 277 33.93 28.22 -25.95
CA GLY A 277 34.29 26.98 -25.27
C GLY A 277 33.38 26.70 -24.08
N GLY A 278 33.44 25.48 -23.56
CA GLY A 278 32.69 25.10 -22.37
C GLY A 278 33.27 25.70 -21.09
N GLY A 279 32.45 25.78 -20.05
CA GLY A 279 32.94 26.15 -18.72
C GLY A 279 33.85 25.08 -18.13
N GLY A 280 34.83 25.49 -17.31
CA GLY A 280 35.59 24.57 -16.47
C GLY A 280 34.74 24.07 -15.31
N SER A 281 35.08 22.91 -14.74
CA SER A 281 34.37 22.39 -13.57
C SER A 281 34.88 23.02 -12.27
N GLY A 282 34.07 22.98 -11.22
CA GLY A 282 34.52 23.31 -9.86
C GLY A 282 35.60 22.36 -9.35
N GLY A 283 36.38 22.84 -8.37
CA GLY A 283 37.54 22.16 -7.77
C GLY A 283 37.21 21.28 -6.57
N SER A 284 38.15 21.17 -5.61
CA SER A 284 37.94 20.51 -4.32
C SER A 284 38.13 21.48 -3.14
N ILE A 285 37.21 21.47 -2.18
CA ILE A 285 37.37 22.14 -0.88
C ILE A 285 37.21 21.11 0.24
N TYR A 286 38.17 21.05 1.15
CA TYR A 286 38.12 20.20 2.33
C TYR A 286 38.45 21.00 3.59
N ILE A 287 37.61 20.91 4.62
CA ILE A 287 37.78 21.66 5.86
C ILE A 287 37.53 20.72 7.05
N ARG A 288 38.54 20.54 7.91
CA ARG A 288 38.44 19.84 9.20
C ARG A 288 38.58 20.84 10.35
N ALA A 289 37.65 20.84 11.31
CA ALA A 289 37.65 21.64 12.54
C ALA A 289 36.72 21.06 13.61
N VAL A 290 36.76 21.55 14.86
CA VAL A 290 35.71 21.22 15.85
C VAL A 290 34.52 22.17 15.72
N LYS A 291 34.75 23.45 15.37
CA LYS A 291 33.68 24.45 15.21
C LYS A 291 33.91 25.35 13.99
N LEU A 292 32.90 25.46 13.13
CA LEU A 292 32.84 26.40 12.01
C LEU A 292 31.72 27.42 12.27
N LYS A 293 32.07 28.72 12.30
CA LYS A 293 31.15 29.84 12.56
C LYS A 293 31.40 31.00 11.60
N GLY A 294 30.42 31.90 11.46
CA GLY A 294 30.53 33.14 10.69
C GLY A 294 29.48 33.23 9.59
N TYR A 295 29.59 34.27 8.76
CA TYR A 295 28.60 34.63 7.72
C TYR A 295 29.20 34.57 6.29
N GLY A 296 30.34 33.90 6.15
CA GLY A 296 31.09 33.77 4.90
C GLY A 296 30.48 32.79 3.90
N THR A 297 31.14 32.65 2.75
CA THR A 297 30.71 31.76 1.66
C THR A 297 31.82 30.80 1.23
N ILE A 298 31.48 29.54 1.04
CA ILE A 298 32.37 28.47 0.55
C ILE A 298 31.79 27.96 -0.77
N SER A 299 32.51 28.12 -1.89
CA SER A 299 31.98 27.81 -3.23
C SER A 299 32.94 26.98 -4.08
N ALA A 300 32.41 25.92 -4.69
CA ALA A 300 33.07 25.13 -5.73
C ALA A 300 32.15 25.00 -6.96
N ALA A 301 31.49 26.08 -7.36
CA ALA A 301 30.60 26.12 -8.50
C ALA A 301 31.31 25.87 -9.85
N GLY A 302 30.54 25.41 -10.85
CA GLY A 302 31.01 25.26 -12.24
C GLY A 302 31.00 26.59 -13.02
N GLY A 303 31.89 26.71 -14.01
CA GLY A 303 32.01 27.90 -14.86
C GLY A 303 30.96 27.97 -15.97
N MET A 304 30.63 29.18 -16.42
CA MET A 304 29.72 29.45 -17.55
C MET A 304 30.43 29.23 -18.90
N GLY A 305 29.76 28.58 -19.85
CA GLY A 305 30.29 28.41 -21.22
C GLY A 305 29.25 27.93 -22.21
N TRP A 306 29.69 27.51 -23.40
CA TRP A 306 28.79 27.00 -24.44
C TRP A 306 27.99 25.81 -23.91
N GLY A 307 28.68 24.76 -23.43
CA GLY A 307 28.18 23.90 -22.35
C GLY A 307 28.68 24.41 -20.98
N GLY A 308 27.81 24.39 -19.98
CA GLY A 308 28.15 24.77 -18.61
C GLY A 308 29.03 23.74 -17.91
N GLY A 309 30.02 24.17 -17.12
CA GLY A 309 30.87 23.26 -16.34
C GLY A 309 30.12 22.64 -15.15
N GLY A 310 30.46 21.41 -14.77
CA GLY A 310 29.89 20.74 -13.59
C GLY A 310 30.43 21.31 -12.28
N GLY A 311 29.65 21.20 -11.21
CA GLY A 311 30.09 21.59 -9.86
C GLY A 311 31.23 20.71 -9.34
N GLY A 312 31.97 21.23 -8.35
CA GLY A 312 33.10 20.57 -7.69
C GLY A 312 32.70 19.68 -6.52
N ARG A 313 33.65 19.44 -5.60
CA ARG A 313 33.43 18.67 -4.37
C ARG A 313 33.79 19.50 -3.14
N ILE A 314 32.87 19.60 -2.18
CA ILE A 314 33.11 20.22 -0.87
C ILE A 314 32.88 19.15 0.20
N SER A 315 33.81 19.01 1.15
CA SER A 315 33.58 18.24 2.37
C SER A 315 33.91 19.06 3.61
N LEU A 316 32.97 19.11 4.54
CA LEU A 316 33.11 19.76 5.85
C LEU A 316 33.10 18.69 6.93
N ASP A 317 34.24 18.51 7.58
CA ASP A 317 34.47 17.60 8.70
C ASP A 317 34.49 18.44 9.98
N CYS A 318 33.29 18.78 10.46
CA CYS A 318 33.08 19.78 11.50
C CYS A 318 31.96 19.36 12.47
N TYR A 319 32.34 19.05 13.72
CA TYR A 319 31.42 18.65 14.79
C TYR A 319 30.32 19.69 15.12
N SER A 320 30.55 20.95 14.79
CA SER A 320 29.52 21.99 14.88
C SER A 320 29.71 23.03 13.77
N ILE A 321 28.66 23.21 12.96
CA ILE A 321 28.57 24.22 11.91
C ILE A 321 27.42 25.16 12.25
N GLN A 322 27.65 26.47 12.20
CA GLN A 322 26.59 27.47 12.31
C GLN A 322 25.94 27.69 10.93
N GLU A 323 24.60 27.67 10.85
CA GLU A 323 23.83 27.66 9.59
C GLU A 323 24.01 28.90 8.70
N ASP A 324 24.58 29.98 9.26
CA ASP A 324 24.88 31.23 8.57
C ASP A 324 25.98 31.14 7.49
N VAL A 325 26.79 30.06 7.47
CA VAL A 325 27.86 29.89 6.46
C VAL A 325 27.28 29.29 5.17
N LYS A 326 27.23 30.09 4.09
CA LYS A 326 26.71 29.61 2.79
C LYS A 326 27.70 28.64 2.13
N VAL A 327 27.22 27.45 1.73
CA VAL A 327 27.96 26.48 0.91
C VAL A 327 27.31 26.41 -0.48
N SER A 328 28.11 26.45 -1.57
CA SER A 328 27.64 26.34 -2.96
C SER A 328 28.44 25.32 -3.77
N VAL A 329 27.73 24.48 -4.54
CA VAL A 329 28.30 23.49 -5.46
C VAL A 329 27.60 23.44 -6.82
N HIS A 330 26.77 24.43 -7.18
CA HIS A 330 25.97 24.35 -8.41
C HIS A 330 26.81 24.24 -9.70
N GLY A 331 26.24 23.66 -10.74
CA GLY A 331 26.81 23.70 -12.09
C GLY A 331 26.75 25.10 -12.69
N GLY A 332 27.64 25.36 -13.65
CA GLY A 332 27.71 26.63 -14.37
C GLY A 332 26.67 26.72 -15.49
N TYR A 333 26.23 27.94 -15.81
CA TYR A 333 25.22 28.18 -16.83
C TYR A 333 25.69 27.80 -18.25
N SER A 334 24.77 27.25 -19.03
CA SER A 334 24.93 26.96 -20.45
C SER A 334 24.45 28.11 -21.33
N LEU A 335 25.31 28.56 -22.25
CA LEU A 335 25.02 29.59 -23.25
C LEU A 335 24.54 28.99 -24.59
N GLY A 336 24.93 27.75 -24.89
CA GLY A 336 24.54 27.04 -26.12
C GLY A 336 23.17 26.37 -26.02
N CYS A 337 22.73 26.02 -24.81
CA CYS A 337 21.45 25.35 -24.54
C CYS A 337 20.95 25.66 -23.12
N PRO A 338 20.24 26.78 -22.88
CA PRO A 338 19.95 27.30 -21.53
C PRO A 338 19.24 26.32 -20.56
N GLY A 339 18.40 25.41 -21.07
CA GLY A 339 17.74 24.38 -20.26
C GLY A 339 18.68 23.28 -19.75
N ASN A 340 19.88 23.13 -20.35
CA ASN A 340 20.89 22.16 -19.96
C ASN A 340 22.20 22.85 -19.54
N SER A 341 22.18 23.45 -18.35
CA SER A 341 23.39 23.92 -17.66
C SER A 341 24.13 22.76 -17.00
N GLY A 342 25.33 22.98 -16.44
CA GLY A 342 26.11 21.92 -15.77
C GLY A 342 25.35 21.27 -14.60
N ALA A 343 25.71 20.03 -14.25
CA ALA A 343 25.15 19.35 -13.10
C ALA A 343 25.78 19.81 -11.78
N ALA A 344 25.05 19.62 -10.67
CA ALA A 344 25.49 19.99 -9.34
C ALA A 344 26.70 19.16 -8.88
N GLY A 345 27.60 19.79 -8.14
CA GLY A 345 28.64 19.14 -7.38
C GLY A 345 28.10 18.45 -6.12
N THR A 346 29.02 17.95 -5.30
CA THR A 346 28.68 17.25 -4.04
C THR A 346 29.16 18.04 -2.83
N TYR A 347 28.26 18.39 -1.92
CA TYR A 347 28.61 18.82 -0.56
C TYR A 347 28.39 17.64 0.40
N PHE A 348 29.45 17.21 1.08
CA PHE A 348 29.42 16.18 2.11
C PHE A 348 29.69 16.80 3.49
N ASN A 349 28.91 16.45 4.50
CA ASN A 349 29.23 16.66 5.90
C ASN A 349 29.76 15.34 6.46
N ALA A 350 31.04 15.30 6.86
CA ALA A 350 31.71 14.07 7.26
C ALA A 350 31.41 13.65 8.71
N ASP A 351 31.09 14.59 9.61
CA ASP A 351 30.70 14.31 10.99
C ASP A 351 29.29 13.70 11.05
N LEU A 352 28.33 14.32 10.34
CA LEU A 352 26.95 13.83 10.21
C LEU A 352 26.81 12.68 9.20
N LEU A 353 27.85 12.34 8.44
CA LEU A 353 27.83 11.40 7.32
C LEU A 353 26.66 11.67 6.35
N SER A 354 26.52 12.93 5.90
CA SER A 354 25.39 13.36 5.06
C SER A 354 25.83 13.98 3.74
N LEU A 355 25.16 13.59 2.66
CA LEU A 355 25.38 14.10 1.31
C LEU A 355 24.26 15.08 0.91
N ARG A 356 24.62 16.24 0.38
CA ARG A 356 23.72 17.22 -0.23
C ARG A 356 24.17 17.52 -1.66
N VAL A 357 23.23 17.40 -2.59
CA VAL A 357 23.40 17.73 -4.01
C VAL A 357 22.35 18.79 -4.35
N GLY A 358 22.79 20.04 -4.49
CA GLY A 358 21.94 21.20 -4.76
C GLY A 358 22.46 22.00 -5.95
N ASN A 359 21.58 22.35 -6.90
CA ASN A 359 21.98 23.10 -8.10
C ASN A 359 21.59 24.59 -8.05
N ASP A 360 21.28 25.15 -6.87
CA ASP A 360 20.85 26.55 -6.68
C ASP A 360 19.79 27.04 -7.70
N ASN A 361 18.84 26.16 -8.06
CA ASN A 361 17.76 26.38 -9.03
C ASN A 361 18.23 26.49 -10.51
N VAL A 362 19.51 26.25 -10.80
CA VAL A 362 20.06 26.15 -12.17
C VAL A 362 19.46 24.93 -12.89
N THR A 363 18.79 25.16 -14.02
CA THR A 363 18.14 24.10 -14.81
C THR A 363 19.14 23.27 -15.62
N THR A 364 19.05 21.95 -15.51
CA THR A 364 19.95 21.00 -16.18
C THR A 364 19.21 19.78 -16.73
N GLU A 365 19.71 19.20 -17.82
CA GLU A 365 19.43 17.82 -18.30
C GLU A 365 20.66 16.91 -18.13
N THR A 366 21.68 17.41 -17.41
CA THR A 366 22.92 16.73 -17.09
C THR A 366 22.87 16.26 -15.63
N GLU A 367 23.36 15.05 -15.38
CA GLU A 367 23.19 14.39 -14.08
C GLU A 367 24.47 14.43 -13.23
N THR A 368 24.31 14.32 -11.91
CA THR A 368 25.37 14.04 -10.93
C THR A 368 25.36 12.55 -10.58
N PRO A 369 26.29 11.72 -11.09
CA PRO A 369 26.31 10.29 -10.80
C PRO A 369 26.79 10.00 -9.37
N LEU A 370 26.03 9.21 -8.63
CA LEU A 370 26.45 8.61 -7.35
C LEU A 370 26.94 7.21 -7.66
N LEU A 371 28.25 7.00 -7.56
CA LEU A 371 28.91 5.79 -8.08
C LEU A 371 29.01 4.64 -7.07
N ASP A 372 28.83 4.92 -5.78
CA ASP A 372 28.90 3.93 -4.68
C ASP A 372 28.28 4.53 -3.40
N PHE A 373 27.74 3.69 -2.53
CA PHE A 373 27.15 4.08 -1.24
C PHE A 373 27.87 3.35 -0.10
N SER A 374 28.38 4.11 0.87
CA SER A 374 29.17 3.56 1.97
C SER A 374 28.36 2.57 2.81
N THR A 375 28.81 1.31 2.84
CA THR A 375 28.20 0.23 3.64
C THR A 375 28.69 0.23 5.10
N SER A 376 29.86 0.81 5.37
CA SER A 376 30.44 0.91 6.72
C SER A 376 31.43 2.09 6.82
N PRO A 377 31.10 3.17 7.56
CA PRO A 377 29.81 3.46 8.18
C PRO A 377 28.73 3.78 7.13
N LEU A 378 27.47 3.47 7.44
CA LEU A 378 26.33 3.93 6.64
C LEU A 378 26.19 5.45 6.71
N TRP A 379 25.81 6.09 5.60
CA TRP A 379 25.44 7.49 5.60
C TRP A 379 24.15 7.73 6.39
N SER A 380 24.04 8.87 7.05
CA SER A 380 22.83 9.28 7.76
C SER A 380 21.75 9.71 6.78
N ASN A 381 21.99 10.80 6.05
CA ASN A 381 20.96 11.50 5.26
C ASN A 381 21.46 11.88 3.86
N VAL A 382 20.59 11.77 2.85
CA VAL A 382 20.88 12.19 1.46
C VAL A 382 19.82 13.19 0.99
N PHE A 383 20.28 14.37 0.57
CA PHE A 383 19.44 15.48 0.11
C PHE A 383 19.69 15.80 -1.37
N VAL A 384 18.64 15.88 -2.18
CA VAL A 384 18.68 16.29 -3.59
C VAL A 384 17.69 17.45 -3.78
N GLU A 385 18.18 18.62 -4.17
CA GLU A 385 17.38 19.85 -4.10
C GLU A 385 17.68 20.91 -5.17
N ASN A 386 16.76 21.86 -5.31
CA ASN A 386 16.91 23.09 -6.11
C ASN A 386 17.35 22.79 -7.56
N ASN A 387 16.56 22.01 -8.30
CA ASN A 387 16.80 21.51 -9.66
C ASN A 387 18.03 20.61 -9.86
N ALA A 388 18.58 19.99 -8.80
CA ALA A 388 19.61 18.96 -8.95
C ALA A 388 19.04 17.66 -9.56
N LYS A 389 19.68 17.17 -10.63
CA LYS A 389 19.43 15.85 -11.21
C LYS A 389 20.56 14.88 -10.86
N VAL A 390 20.20 13.70 -10.38
CA VAL A 390 21.12 12.71 -9.80
C VAL A 390 20.92 11.36 -10.47
N LEU A 391 22.01 10.66 -10.80
CA LEU A 391 21.98 9.33 -11.44
C LEU A 391 22.57 8.26 -10.52
N VAL A 392 21.91 7.11 -10.40
CA VAL A 392 22.43 5.89 -9.79
C VAL A 392 22.58 4.84 -10.91
N PRO A 393 23.78 4.73 -11.54
CA PRO A 393 23.92 4.04 -12.83
C PRO A 393 24.19 2.53 -12.74
N LEU A 394 24.48 2.00 -11.55
CA LEU A 394 24.98 0.64 -11.35
C LEU A 394 23.86 -0.41 -11.35
N LEU A 395 24.04 -1.47 -12.15
CA LEU A 395 23.22 -2.67 -12.05
C LEU A 395 23.26 -3.24 -10.62
N TRP A 396 22.08 -3.55 -10.07
CA TRP A 396 21.91 -4.24 -8.78
C TRP A 396 22.49 -3.46 -7.59
N THR A 397 22.19 -2.15 -7.51
CA THR A 397 22.59 -1.31 -6.36
C THR A 397 21.60 -1.34 -5.21
N ARG A 398 22.16 -1.41 -3.99
CA ARG A 398 21.47 -1.19 -2.72
C ARG A 398 21.86 0.17 -2.15
N VAL A 399 20.97 1.14 -2.29
CA VAL A 399 21.08 2.47 -1.66
C VAL A 399 20.57 2.35 -0.22
N GLN A 400 21.49 2.24 0.74
CA GLN A 400 21.13 2.16 2.16
C GLN A 400 21.64 3.38 2.94
N VAL A 401 20.73 4.05 3.64
CA VAL A 401 21.02 5.12 4.60
C VAL A 401 20.42 4.80 5.97
N ARG A 402 20.93 5.45 7.03
CA ARG A 402 20.45 5.26 8.41
C ARG A 402 19.26 6.15 8.77
N GLY A 403 19.12 7.30 8.12
CA GLY A 403 18.07 8.29 8.36
C GLY A 403 17.22 8.51 7.11
N GLN A 404 17.19 9.75 6.60
CA GLN A 404 16.27 10.16 5.53
C GLN A 404 16.94 10.25 4.14
N ILE A 405 16.18 9.87 3.11
CA ILE A 405 16.41 10.33 1.74
C ILE A 405 15.36 11.39 1.43
N SER A 406 15.76 12.51 0.85
CA SER A 406 14.88 13.67 0.68
C SER A 406 15.10 14.40 -0.64
N LEU A 407 14.01 14.58 -1.40
CA LEU A 407 14.01 15.26 -2.70
C LEU A 407 13.08 16.48 -2.67
N TYR A 408 13.63 17.67 -2.89
CA TYR A 408 12.89 18.94 -2.77
C TYR A 408 13.05 19.84 -4.00
N ARG A 409 12.04 20.67 -4.32
CA ARG A 409 12.16 21.82 -5.24
C ARG A 409 12.81 21.46 -6.59
N GLY A 410 12.17 20.60 -7.36
CA GLY A 410 12.66 20.15 -8.67
C GLY A 410 13.82 19.15 -8.61
N GLY A 411 14.18 18.65 -7.43
CA GLY A 411 15.16 17.57 -7.28
C GLY A 411 14.69 16.28 -7.97
N GLU A 412 15.59 15.63 -8.72
CA GLU A 412 15.31 14.39 -9.45
C GLU A 412 16.38 13.33 -9.17
N ILE A 413 15.96 12.09 -8.89
CA ILE A 413 16.85 10.92 -8.84
C ILE A 413 16.43 9.91 -9.91
N VAL A 414 17.39 9.50 -10.75
CA VAL A 414 17.26 8.50 -11.80
C VAL A 414 18.01 7.24 -11.38
N PHE A 415 17.31 6.11 -11.33
CA PHE A 415 17.89 4.78 -11.10
C PHE A 415 18.00 4.02 -12.44
N GLY A 416 19.21 3.60 -12.80
CA GLY A 416 19.49 2.90 -14.05
C GLY A 416 19.52 3.80 -15.28
N LEU A 417 19.57 3.17 -16.45
CA LEU A 417 19.68 3.83 -17.75
C LEU A 417 18.48 3.47 -18.61
N SER A 418 17.84 4.47 -19.23
CA SER A 418 16.63 4.30 -20.05
C SER A 418 16.79 3.38 -21.25
N ALA A 419 18.01 3.21 -21.77
CA ALA A 419 18.32 2.25 -22.83
C ALA A 419 18.38 0.79 -22.34
N TYR A 420 18.46 0.55 -21.02
CA TYR A 420 18.70 -0.76 -20.40
C TYR A 420 17.88 -0.98 -19.11
N PRO A 421 16.53 -0.99 -19.17
CA PRO A 421 15.65 -1.24 -18.02
C PRO A 421 15.66 -2.73 -17.60
N MET A 422 16.81 -3.19 -17.08
CA MET A 422 17.13 -4.59 -16.77
C MET A 422 17.69 -4.78 -15.35
N SER A 423 17.74 -3.72 -14.55
CA SER A 423 18.34 -3.73 -13.20
C SER A 423 17.27 -3.89 -12.12
N GLU A 424 17.61 -4.56 -11.02
CA GLU A 424 16.91 -4.34 -9.75
C GLU A 424 17.62 -3.23 -8.96
N PHE A 425 16.85 -2.41 -8.25
CA PHE A 425 17.35 -1.39 -7.33
C PHE A 425 16.70 -1.56 -5.96
N GLU A 426 17.50 -1.51 -4.89
CA GLU A 426 16.99 -1.55 -3.51
C GLU A 426 17.27 -0.21 -2.81
N LEU A 427 16.23 0.43 -2.27
CA LEU A 427 16.32 1.65 -1.47
C LEU A 427 15.91 1.33 -0.03
N VAL A 428 16.81 1.54 0.91
CA VAL A 428 16.61 1.31 2.34
C VAL A 428 16.91 2.59 3.11
N ALA A 429 15.92 3.12 3.82
CA ALA A 429 16.03 4.33 4.64
C ALA A 429 15.07 4.22 5.84
N GLU A 430 15.13 5.14 6.80
CA GLU A 430 14.02 5.30 7.75
C GLU A 430 12.88 6.10 7.10
N GLU A 431 13.20 7.17 6.37
CA GLU A 431 12.21 8.04 5.75
C GLU A 431 12.56 8.36 4.28
N LEU A 432 11.55 8.36 3.42
CA LEU A 432 11.62 8.89 2.05
C LEU A 432 10.66 10.07 1.93
N LEU A 433 11.22 11.28 1.78
CA LEU A 433 10.49 12.55 1.76
C LEU A 433 10.59 13.20 0.37
N MET A 434 9.47 13.61 -0.20
CA MET A 434 9.41 14.20 -1.53
C MET A 434 8.48 15.42 -1.57
N SER A 435 9.00 16.59 -1.99
CA SER A 435 8.19 17.75 -2.37
C SER A 435 8.62 18.29 -3.74
N ASP A 436 7.67 18.42 -4.66
CA ASP A 436 7.87 19.01 -5.99
C ASP A 436 9.01 18.33 -6.77
N SER A 437 9.07 17.00 -6.69
CA SER A 437 10.27 16.21 -7.00
C SER A 437 9.95 14.86 -7.64
N ILE A 438 10.93 14.28 -8.35
CA ILE A 438 10.72 13.08 -9.19
C ILE A 438 11.76 12.00 -8.87
N ILE A 439 11.30 10.75 -8.75
CA ILE A 439 12.14 9.56 -8.87
C ILE A 439 11.76 8.85 -10.16
N LYS A 440 12.76 8.54 -11.01
CA LYS A 440 12.62 7.68 -12.18
C LYS A 440 13.42 6.39 -11.98
N VAL A 441 12.87 5.26 -12.39
CA VAL A 441 13.52 3.95 -12.29
C VAL A 441 13.39 3.21 -13.62
N PHE A 442 14.52 2.74 -14.14
CA PHE A 442 14.61 1.91 -15.35
C PHE A 442 15.02 0.49 -14.94
N GLY A 443 14.01 -0.33 -14.63
CA GLY A 443 14.13 -1.65 -14.02
C GLY A 443 13.12 -1.86 -12.88
N ALA A 444 13.36 -2.86 -12.04
CA ALA A 444 12.53 -3.15 -10.87
C ALA A 444 12.96 -2.32 -9.66
N PHE A 445 12.01 -1.72 -8.94
CA PHE A 445 12.27 -0.92 -7.75
C PHE A 445 11.82 -1.64 -6.48
N ARG A 446 12.71 -1.82 -5.53
CA ARG A 446 12.43 -2.34 -4.18
C ARG A 446 12.71 -1.24 -3.16
N VAL A 447 11.72 -0.87 -2.36
CA VAL A 447 11.83 0.14 -1.31
C VAL A 447 11.50 -0.52 0.03
N SER A 448 12.31 -0.26 1.06
CA SER A 448 12.01 -0.64 2.45
C SER A 448 12.28 0.57 3.35
N VAL A 449 11.20 1.22 3.79
CA VAL A 449 11.24 2.42 4.65
C VAL A 449 10.23 2.35 5.79
N LYS A 450 10.36 3.22 6.80
CA LYS A 450 9.30 3.39 7.82
C LYS A 450 8.21 4.33 7.31
N MET A 451 8.61 5.43 6.68
CA MET A 451 7.73 6.53 6.25
C MET A 451 7.96 6.87 4.77
N LEU A 452 6.88 7.05 4.01
CA LEU A 452 6.88 7.62 2.66
C LEU A 452 5.91 8.81 2.62
N LEU A 453 6.45 10.02 2.44
CA LEU A 453 5.68 11.26 2.37
C LEU A 453 5.93 11.95 1.02
N MET A 454 4.87 12.19 0.25
CA MET A 454 4.93 12.79 -1.09
C MET A 454 3.98 14.00 -1.21
N TRP A 455 4.48 15.10 -1.76
CA TRP A 455 3.74 16.34 -2.01
C TRP A 455 4.07 16.87 -3.42
N ASN A 456 3.11 16.89 -4.34
CA ASN A 456 3.34 17.24 -5.76
C ASN A 456 4.53 16.48 -6.40
N SER A 457 4.74 15.24 -5.98
CA SER A 457 5.92 14.44 -6.32
C SER A 457 5.57 13.14 -7.03
N LYS A 458 6.50 12.61 -7.83
CA LYS A 458 6.24 11.49 -8.73
C LYS A 458 7.29 10.39 -8.63
N ILE A 459 6.85 9.14 -8.52
CA ILE A 459 7.70 7.93 -8.62
C ILE A 459 7.28 7.21 -9.91
N GLN A 460 8.16 7.20 -10.90
CA GLN A 460 7.94 6.65 -12.23
C GLN A 460 8.82 5.42 -12.46
N ILE A 461 8.23 4.24 -12.61
CA ILE A 461 8.94 2.97 -12.72
C ILE A 461 8.67 2.36 -14.10
N ASP A 462 9.67 2.36 -14.95
CA ASP A 462 9.71 1.61 -16.21
C ASP A 462 10.42 0.26 -15.96
N GLY A 463 9.62 -0.78 -15.71
CA GLY A 463 10.11 -2.16 -15.53
C GLY A 463 10.53 -2.86 -16.83
N GLY A 464 10.55 -2.16 -17.97
CA GLY A 464 10.92 -2.71 -19.26
C GLY A 464 9.89 -3.67 -19.89
N GLY A 465 10.03 -3.92 -21.19
CA GLY A 465 9.11 -4.77 -21.97
C GLY A 465 9.43 -6.28 -21.96
N ASN A 466 10.44 -6.72 -21.22
CA ASN A 466 10.86 -8.14 -21.19
C ASN A 466 10.12 -8.91 -20.09
N THR A 467 9.66 -10.12 -20.42
CA THR A 467 8.84 -10.96 -19.53
C THR A 467 9.59 -11.60 -18.34
N VAL A 468 10.88 -11.30 -18.17
CA VAL A 468 11.74 -11.86 -17.11
C VAL A 468 11.64 -11.02 -15.82
N VAL A 469 10.45 -11.05 -15.22
CA VAL A 469 10.13 -10.67 -13.83
C VAL A 469 10.74 -9.35 -13.32
N THR A 470 10.05 -8.24 -13.54
CA THR A 470 10.40 -6.91 -13.00
C THR A 470 9.33 -6.35 -12.05
N ALA A 471 8.84 -7.20 -11.13
CA ALA A 471 7.89 -6.78 -10.10
C ALA A 471 8.54 -5.81 -9.11
N SER A 472 7.94 -4.63 -8.94
CA SER A 472 8.40 -3.59 -8.02
C SER A 472 7.63 -3.64 -6.70
N ILE A 473 8.31 -3.39 -5.59
CA ILE A 473 7.84 -3.65 -4.22
C ILE A 473 8.15 -2.43 -3.35
N LEU A 474 7.13 -1.78 -2.80
CA LEU A 474 7.28 -0.70 -1.83
C LEU A 474 6.81 -1.21 -0.45
N GLU A 475 7.75 -1.59 0.42
CA GLU A 475 7.53 -1.87 1.84
C GLU A 475 7.64 -0.55 2.65
N VAL A 476 6.55 -0.12 3.26
CA VAL A 476 6.49 1.10 4.07
C VAL A 476 5.84 0.80 5.42
N ARG A 477 6.64 0.66 6.48
CA ARG A 477 6.20 0.03 7.73
C ARG A 477 5.09 0.78 8.45
N ASN A 478 5.17 2.11 8.58
CA ASN A 478 4.21 2.90 9.37
C ASN A 478 3.24 3.72 8.52
N LEU A 479 3.72 4.50 7.55
CA LEU A 479 2.90 5.54 6.93
C LEU A 479 3.27 5.82 5.48
N VAL A 480 2.27 5.72 4.59
CA VAL A 480 2.29 6.27 3.23
C VAL A 480 1.28 7.41 3.15
N VAL A 481 1.74 8.63 2.87
CA VAL A 481 0.85 9.79 2.60
C VAL A 481 1.24 10.44 1.29
N LEU A 482 0.28 10.51 0.38
CA LEU A 482 0.34 11.31 -0.85
C LEU A 482 -0.54 12.56 -0.66
N ARG A 483 -0.06 13.69 -1.23
CA ARG A 483 -0.74 14.99 -1.29
C ARG A 483 -0.44 15.75 -2.59
N GLU A 484 -1.33 16.67 -2.92
CA GLU A 484 -1.23 17.63 -4.02
C GLU A 484 -0.77 17.00 -5.35
N ASN A 485 -1.55 16.08 -5.93
CA ASN A 485 -1.27 15.47 -7.24
C ASN A 485 0.03 14.63 -7.25
N SER A 486 0.28 13.92 -6.14
CA SER A 486 1.41 12.97 -6.02
C SER A 486 1.10 11.63 -6.68
N VAL A 487 2.01 11.10 -7.50
CA VAL A 487 1.74 9.90 -8.32
C VAL A 487 2.84 8.85 -8.21
N ILE A 488 2.48 7.63 -7.85
CA ILE A 488 3.32 6.42 -8.01
C ILE A 488 2.79 5.66 -9.22
N SER A 489 3.61 5.42 -10.24
CA SER A 489 3.19 4.76 -11.48
C SER A 489 4.22 3.75 -11.96
N SER A 490 3.80 2.51 -12.23
CA SER A 490 4.60 1.49 -12.91
C SER A 490 3.89 0.93 -14.14
N ASN A 491 4.65 0.64 -15.20
CA ASN A 491 4.20 -0.16 -16.35
C ASN A 491 4.32 -1.68 -16.12
N ALA A 492 4.83 -2.10 -14.97
CA ALA A 492 4.97 -3.49 -14.55
C ALA A 492 4.07 -3.79 -13.33
N ASN A 493 4.28 -4.95 -12.70
CA ASN A 493 3.58 -5.32 -11.48
C ASN A 493 4.11 -4.48 -10.30
N LEU A 494 3.20 -3.84 -9.55
CA LEU A 494 3.51 -3.00 -8.40
C LEU A 494 2.83 -3.58 -7.14
N GLY A 495 3.64 -3.97 -6.16
CA GLY A 495 3.19 -4.31 -4.81
C GLY A 495 3.49 -3.16 -3.86
N VAL A 496 2.50 -2.72 -3.09
CA VAL A 496 2.69 -1.78 -1.96
C VAL A 496 2.25 -2.50 -0.69
N TYR A 497 3.17 -2.61 0.26
CA TYR A 497 3.00 -3.33 1.51
C TYR A 497 3.31 -2.39 2.66
N GLY A 498 2.54 -2.43 3.75
CA GLY A 498 2.84 -1.61 4.93
C GLY A 498 2.01 -2.01 6.13
N GLN A 499 2.47 -1.75 7.35
CA GLN A 499 1.82 -2.27 8.58
C GLN A 499 0.96 -1.22 9.29
N GLY A 500 0.89 0.01 8.76
CA GLY A 500 0.11 1.12 9.31
C GLY A 500 -0.86 1.70 8.29
N LEU A 501 -0.74 2.99 7.98
CA LEU A 501 -1.74 3.73 7.20
C LEU A 501 -1.28 4.01 5.76
N LEU A 502 -2.20 3.86 4.80
CA LEU A 502 -2.05 4.34 3.43
C LEU A 502 -3.12 5.41 3.16
N GLN A 503 -2.68 6.65 2.93
CA GLN A 503 -3.57 7.79 2.67
C GLN A 503 -3.23 8.48 1.35
N LEU A 504 -4.20 8.50 0.45
CA LEU A 504 -4.26 9.43 -0.69
C LEU A 504 -5.18 10.58 -0.27
N THR A 505 -4.73 11.83 -0.32
CA THR A 505 -5.50 12.96 0.26
C THR A 505 -5.56 14.22 -0.58
N GLY A 506 -4.67 14.36 -1.57
CA GLY A 506 -4.71 15.39 -2.59
C GLY A 506 -5.57 15.00 -3.80
N HIS A 507 -6.10 16.02 -4.47
CA HIS A 507 -6.74 15.87 -5.77
C HIS A 507 -5.70 15.49 -6.83
N GLY A 508 -5.95 14.43 -7.60
CA GLY A 508 -5.01 13.89 -8.59
C GLY A 508 -3.99 12.92 -8.02
N ASP A 509 -3.97 12.68 -6.70
CA ASP A 509 -3.08 11.67 -6.10
C ASP A 509 -3.40 10.28 -6.67
N ALA A 510 -2.39 9.52 -7.11
CA ALA A 510 -2.63 8.22 -7.72
C ALA A 510 -1.56 7.17 -7.42
N ILE A 511 -2.00 5.92 -7.30
CA ILE A 511 -1.14 4.73 -7.39
C ILE A 511 -1.61 3.90 -8.59
N LYS A 512 -0.75 3.79 -9.59
CA LYS A 512 -1.01 3.12 -10.87
C LYS A 512 -0.02 1.98 -11.11
N GLY A 513 -0.51 0.81 -11.53
CA GLY A 513 0.30 -0.33 -11.95
C GLY A 513 -0.31 -1.06 -13.13
N GLN A 514 0.48 -1.91 -13.80
CA GLN A 514 -0.09 -2.87 -14.76
C GLN A 514 -0.84 -4.00 -14.02
N ARG A 515 -0.29 -4.44 -12.90
CA ARG A 515 -1.04 -5.02 -11.78
C ARG A 515 -0.67 -4.28 -10.51
N LEU A 516 -1.64 -4.09 -9.62
CA LEU A 516 -1.45 -3.46 -8.32
C LEU A 516 -1.89 -4.42 -7.21
N SER A 517 -1.06 -4.63 -6.18
CA SER A 517 -1.51 -5.25 -4.93
C SER A 517 -1.17 -4.33 -3.76
N LEU A 518 -2.16 -4.09 -2.89
CA LEU A 518 -2.05 -3.35 -1.65
C LEU A 518 -2.28 -4.31 -0.49
N SER A 519 -1.35 -4.44 0.45
CA SER A 519 -1.58 -5.35 1.59
C SER A 519 -0.86 -5.00 2.90
N LEU A 520 -1.33 -5.66 3.97
CA LEU A 520 -0.89 -5.55 5.37
C LEU A 520 -1.31 -4.25 6.08
N PHE A 521 -1.83 -3.25 5.36
CA PHE A 521 -2.19 -1.94 5.90
C PHE A 521 -3.33 -2.04 6.90
N TYR A 522 -3.21 -1.38 8.05
CA TYR A 522 -4.30 -1.27 9.02
C TYR A 522 -5.53 -0.57 8.41
N ASN A 523 -5.31 0.56 7.73
CA ASN A 523 -6.37 1.30 7.05
C ASN A 523 -5.86 1.91 5.74
N ILE A 524 -6.68 1.79 4.69
CA ILE A 524 -6.44 2.40 3.37
C ILE A 524 -7.54 3.45 3.13
N THR A 525 -7.16 4.72 3.01
CA THR A 525 -8.08 5.83 2.67
C THR A 525 -7.78 6.38 1.28
N VAL A 526 -8.71 6.21 0.34
CA VAL A 526 -8.66 6.82 -1.00
C VAL A 526 -9.47 8.12 -0.97
N GLY A 527 -8.78 9.26 -0.81
CA GLY A 527 -9.40 10.59 -0.67
C GLY A 527 -10.12 11.10 -1.92
N PRO A 528 -10.91 12.18 -1.78
CA PRO A 528 -11.68 12.76 -2.89
C PRO A 528 -10.75 13.27 -4.00
N GLY A 529 -11.01 12.84 -5.23
CA GLY A 529 -10.16 13.14 -6.38
C GLY A 529 -8.88 12.31 -6.47
N SER A 530 -8.63 11.38 -5.55
CA SER A 530 -7.53 10.41 -5.62
C SER A 530 -7.93 9.14 -6.40
N LEU A 531 -6.95 8.40 -6.93
CA LEU A 531 -7.14 7.28 -7.86
C LEU A 531 -6.22 6.08 -7.59
N LEU A 532 -6.79 4.94 -7.19
CA LEU A 532 -6.12 3.64 -7.29
C LEU A 532 -6.45 3.00 -8.65
N GLN A 533 -5.44 2.55 -9.38
CA GLN A 533 -5.66 1.99 -10.72
C GLN A 533 -4.73 0.82 -11.08
N ALA A 534 -5.32 -0.26 -11.59
CA ALA A 534 -4.64 -1.24 -12.44
C ALA A 534 -5.66 -2.01 -13.29
N PRO A 535 -5.45 -2.21 -14.61
CA PRO A 535 -4.24 -1.89 -15.38
C PRO A 535 -4.15 -0.39 -15.74
N LEU A 536 -3.08 -0.01 -16.44
CA LEU A 536 -2.95 1.33 -17.04
C LEU A 536 -4.03 1.58 -18.10
N ASP A 537 -4.20 2.85 -18.50
CA ASP A 537 -5.31 3.30 -19.35
C ASP A 537 -5.21 2.87 -20.84
N ASP A 538 -4.10 2.25 -21.26
CA ASP A 538 -3.90 1.82 -22.65
C ASP A 538 -4.43 0.40 -22.96
N ASP A 539 -4.78 0.17 -24.22
CA ASP A 539 -5.41 -1.08 -24.67
C ASP A 539 -4.51 -2.31 -24.53
N ALA A 540 -3.18 -2.16 -24.68
CA ALA A 540 -2.25 -3.29 -24.54
C ALA A 540 -2.19 -3.75 -23.08
N SER A 541 -2.04 -2.81 -22.15
CA SER A 541 -2.14 -3.03 -20.70
C SER A 541 -3.45 -3.73 -20.31
N ARG A 542 -4.60 -3.28 -20.86
CA ARG A 542 -5.90 -3.93 -20.63
C ARG A 542 -5.95 -5.37 -21.15
N ILE A 543 -5.51 -5.61 -22.38
CA ILE A 543 -5.49 -6.95 -23.01
C ILE A 543 -4.59 -7.93 -22.23
N VAL A 544 -3.41 -7.49 -21.77
CA VAL A 544 -2.46 -8.35 -21.04
C VAL A 544 -3.05 -8.95 -19.75
N VAL A 545 -4.02 -8.28 -19.10
CA VAL A 545 -4.68 -8.84 -17.91
C VAL A 545 -5.92 -9.68 -18.24
N THR A 546 -6.73 -9.27 -19.22
CA THR A 546 -8.04 -9.91 -19.47
C THR A 546 -7.97 -11.11 -20.42
N ASN A 547 -7.01 -11.15 -21.35
CA ASN A 547 -7.01 -12.10 -22.47
C ASN A 547 -6.98 -13.59 -22.06
N SER A 548 -6.38 -13.94 -20.92
CA SER A 548 -6.36 -15.33 -20.40
C SER A 548 -7.71 -15.80 -19.84
N LEU A 549 -8.66 -14.88 -19.60
CA LEU A 549 -9.95 -15.16 -18.96
C LEU A 549 -11.13 -14.95 -19.92
N CYS A 550 -10.97 -14.17 -20.98
CA CYS A 550 -12.04 -13.85 -21.92
C CYS A 550 -12.62 -15.04 -22.71
N GLU A 551 -11.84 -16.12 -22.86
CA GLU A 551 -12.26 -17.36 -23.52
C GLU A 551 -12.55 -18.50 -22.51
N SER A 552 -12.44 -18.24 -21.20
CA SER A 552 -12.65 -19.22 -20.14
C SER A 552 -14.01 -19.03 -19.44
N GLN A 553 -14.68 -20.15 -19.12
CA GLN A 553 -15.79 -20.20 -18.15
C GLN A 553 -15.35 -20.74 -16.79
N THR A 554 -14.08 -21.10 -16.64
CA THR A 554 -13.53 -21.67 -15.41
C THR A 554 -13.15 -20.54 -14.46
N CYS A 555 -13.84 -20.44 -13.31
CA CYS A 555 -13.49 -19.48 -12.26
C CYS A 555 -12.04 -19.70 -11.77
N PRO A 556 -11.18 -18.67 -11.73
CA PRO A 556 -9.85 -18.78 -11.14
C PRO A 556 -9.92 -19.12 -9.65
N ILE A 557 -9.19 -20.16 -9.24
CA ILE A 557 -9.19 -20.63 -7.84
C ILE A 557 -8.69 -19.55 -6.86
N ASP A 558 -7.78 -18.68 -7.32
CA ASP A 558 -7.26 -17.51 -6.58
C ASP A 558 -8.34 -16.48 -6.20
N LEU A 559 -9.52 -16.50 -6.81
CA LEU A 559 -10.63 -15.58 -6.52
C LEU A 559 -11.67 -16.17 -5.55
N ILE A 560 -11.74 -17.50 -5.40
CA ILE A 560 -12.64 -18.16 -4.43
C ILE A 560 -11.86 -18.49 -3.14
N THR A 561 -10.67 -19.06 -3.30
CA THR A 561 -9.73 -19.44 -2.24
C THR A 561 -8.36 -18.81 -2.52
N PRO A 562 -8.22 -17.48 -2.36
CA PRO A 562 -6.94 -16.80 -2.48
C PRO A 562 -5.87 -17.36 -1.54
N PRO A 563 -4.58 -17.29 -1.92
CA PRO A 563 -3.48 -17.65 -1.04
C PRO A 563 -3.37 -16.66 0.13
N ASP A 564 -3.18 -17.17 1.34
CA ASP A 564 -3.13 -16.36 2.56
C ASP A 564 -2.03 -15.29 2.56
N ASP A 565 -0.91 -15.54 1.90
CA ASP A 565 0.31 -14.70 1.97
C ASP A 565 0.23 -13.39 1.19
N CYS A 566 -0.68 -13.28 0.21
CA CYS A 566 -0.97 -12.05 -0.55
C CYS A 566 0.23 -11.35 -1.22
N HIS A 567 1.32 -12.07 -1.44
CA HIS A 567 2.43 -11.58 -2.25
C HIS A 567 2.05 -11.47 -3.74
N VAL A 568 2.60 -10.46 -4.41
CA VAL A 568 2.52 -10.28 -5.86
C VAL A 568 3.24 -11.43 -6.57
N ASN A 569 2.47 -12.45 -6.97
CA ASN A 569 2.91 -13.52 -7.87
C ASN A 569 2.36 -13.27 -9.28
N TYR A 570 3.17 -13.54 -10.30
CA TYR A 570 2.85 -13.28 -11.72
C TYR A 570 1.75 -14.20 -12.26
N THR A 571 1.46 -15.32 -11.61
CA THR A 571 0.39 -16.26 -11.97
C THR A 571 -1.02 -15.75 -11.64
N LEU A 572 -1.15 -14.75 -10.76
CA LEU A 572 -2.43 -14.36 -10.16
C LEU A 572 -3.37 -13.70 -11.18
N SER A 573 -4.66 -13.98 -11.04
CA SER A 573 -5.69 -13.64 -12.05
C SER A 573 -6.31 -12.24 -11.93
N PHE A 574 -5.78 -11.33 -11.10
CA PHE A 574 -6.35 -10.00 -10.88
C PHE A 574 -5.59 -8.87 -11.61
N SER A 575 -6.23 -7.70 -11.69
CA SER A 575 -5.54 -6.44 -12.03
C SER A 575 -5.23 -5.63 -10.78
N LEU A 576 -6.18 -5.52 -9.84
CA LEU A 576 -6.03 -4.77 -8.59
C LEU A 576 -6.44 -5.66 -7.41
N GLN A 577 -5.53 -5.88 -6.46
CA GLN A 577 -5.78 -6.62 -5.22
C GLN A 577 -5.68 -5.70 -4.00
N VAL A 578 -6.56 -5.92 -3.02
CA VAL A 578 -6.41 -5.44 -1.64
C VAL A 578 -6.50 -6.63 -0.69
N CYS A 579 -5.54 -6.80 0.22
CA CYS A 579 -5.52 -7.95 1.14
C CYS A 579 -4.95 -7.64 2.54
N ARG A 580 -5.48 -8.30 3.58
CA ARG A 580 -5.04 -8.15 4.99
C ARG A 580 -5.11 -6.66 5.40
N VAL A 581 -6.34 -6.14 5.41
CA VAL A 581 -6.66 -4.75 5.80
C VAL A 581 -7.81 -4.77 6.80
N GLU A 582 -7.79 -3.93 7.84
CA GLU A 582 -8.99 -3.81 8.69
C GLU A 582 -10.04 -3.00 7.91
N ASP A 583 -9.78 -1.72 7.66
CA ASP A 583 -10.75 -0.81 7.03
C ASP A 583 -10.26 -0.24 5.68
N LEU A 584 -11.11 -0.35 4.66
CA LEU A 584 -10.93 0.31 3.35
C LEU A 584 -11.99 1.39 3.16
N LEU A 585 -11.57 2.66 3.13
CA LEU A 585 -12.42 3.83 2.93
C LEU A 585 -12.19 4.44 1.54
N VAL A 586 -13.26 4.59 0.75
CA VAL A 586 -13.22 5.06 -0.63
C VAL A 586 -14.08 6.30 -0.83
N ASN A 587 -13.43 7.46 -0.93
CA ASN A 587 -14.04 8.76 -1.25
C ASN A 587 -13.65 9.24 -2.65
N GLY A 588 -12.56 8.69 -3.21
CA GLY A 588 -12.13 8.84 -4.59
C GLY A 588 -12.47 7.61 -5.45
N ILE A 589 -11.57 7.23 -6.35
CA ILE A 589 -11.82 6.20 -7.37
C ILE A 589 -10.88 5.01 -7.17
N ILE A 590 -11.44 3.79 -7.21
CA ILE A 590 -10.69 2.55 -7.43
C ILE A 590 -11.11 1.99 -8.80
N LYS A 591 -10.17 1.87 -9.73
CA LYS A 591 -10.41 1.46 -11.14
C LYS A 591 -9.62 0.20 -11.49
N GLY A 592 -10.29 -0.85 -11.99
CA GLY A 592 -9.58 -2.01 -12.52
C GLY A 592 -10.41 -3.07 -13.24
N SER A 593 -9.77 -3.82 -14.14
CA SER A 593 -10.38 -4.93 -14.89
C SER A 593 -10.88 -6.06 -13.99
N ILE A 594 -10.08 -6.42 -12.98
CA ILE A 594 -10.41 -7.46 -11.99
C ILE A 594 -9.96 -6.92 -10.64
N VAL A 595 -10.92 -6.39 -9.89
CA VAL A 595 -10.74 -5.84 -8.54
C VAL A 595 -11.04 -6.94 -7.53
N HIS A 596 -10.04 -7.37 -6.76
CA HIS A 596 -10.18 -8.41 -5.74
C HIS A 596 -9.81 -7.89 -4.35
N ILE A 597 -10.82 -7.66 -3.50
CA ILE A 597 -10.64 -7.20 -2.11
C ILE A 597 -10.96 -8.38 -1.20
N HIS A 598 -9.97 -9.00 -0.54
CA HIS A 598 -10.20 -10.17 0.32
C HIS A 598 -9.42 -10.10 1.63
N ARG A 599 -9.85 -10.83 2.65
CA ARG A 599 -9.29 -10.71 4.01
C ARG A 599 -9.21 -9.23 4.46
N ALA A 600 -10.26 -8.48 4.09
CA ALA A 600 -10.59 -7.16 4.58
C ALA A 600 -11.68 -7.30 5.66
N ARG A 601 -11.73 -6.41 6.66
CA ARG A 601 -12.78 -6.46 7.69
C ARG A 601 -13.97 -5.57 7.34
N THR A 602 -13.76 -4.31 6.98
CA THR A 602 -14.82 -3.43 6.45
C THR A 602 -14.42 -2.77 5.14
N VAL A 603 -15.41 -2.54 4.27
CA VAL A 603 -15.27 -1.73 3.06
C VAL A 603 -16.38 -0.68 3.07
N THR A 604 -15.99 0.60 2.99
CA THR A 604 -16.92 1.74 2.96
C THR A 604 -16.66 2.59 1.73
N ILE A 605 -17.66 2.67 0.83
CA ILE A 605 -17.66 3.58 -0.32
C ILE A 605 -18.50 4.80 0.08
N ASP A 606 -17.85 5.91 0.39
CA ASP A 606 -18.52 7.18 0.76
C ASP A 606 -19.27 7.78 -0.45
N ALA A 607 -20.10 8.81 -0.25
CA ALA A 607 -21.03 9.35 -1.25
C ALA A 607 -20.39 9.77 -2.59
N ASN A 608 -19.14 10.26 -2.56
CA ASN A 608 -18.36 10.62 -3.75
C ASN A 608 -17.51 9.45 -4.30
N GLY A 609 -17.46 8.34 -3.58
CA GLY A 609 -16.65 7.17 -3.88
C GLY A 609 -17.16 6.34 -5.06
N LEU A 610 -16.21 5.83 -5.84
CA LEU A 610 -16.47 4.92 -6.95
C LEU A 610 -15.47 3.77 -6.94
N ILE A 611 -15.96 2.54 -6.76
CA ILE A 611 -15.20 1.34 -7.15
C ILE A 611 -15.75 0.89 -8.51
N THR A 612 -14.90 0.83 -9.53
CA THR A 612 -15.31 0.57 -10.92
C THR A 612 -14.45 -0.45 -11.65
N ALA A 613 -15.14 -1.37 -12.32
CA ALA A 613 -14.63 -2.23 -13.38
C ALA A 613 -15.35 -1.96 -14.72
N SER A 614 -16.16 -0.90 -14.83
CA SER A 614 -16.88 -0.57 -16.06
C SER A 614 -15.92 -0.31 -17.22
N GLU A 615 -16.24 -0.82 -18.41
CA GLU A 615 -15.43 -0.71 -19.65
C GLU A 615 -14.03 -1.36 -19.60
N LEU A 616 -13.76 -2.23 -18.61
CA LEU A 616 -12.45 -2.86 -18.39
C LEU A 616 -12.47 -4.39 -18.51
N GLY A 617 -13.54 -4.97 -19.03
CA GLY A 617 -13.67 -6.40 -19.35
C GLY A 617 -13.05 -6.77 -20.69
N CYS A 618 -13.73 -7.67 -21.42
CA CYS A 618 -13.20 -8.24 -22.66
C CYS A 618 -13.56 -7.42 -23.91
N THR A 619 -12.62 -7.30 -24.84
CA THR A 619 -12.86 -6.80 -26.21
C THR A 619 -13.52 -7.86 -27.09
N LYS A 620 -13.13 -9.13 -26.90
CA LYS A 620 -13.72 -10.33 -27.51
C LYS A 620 -13.87 -11.36 -26.40
N GLY A 621 -14.99 -12.08 -26.37
CA GLY A 621 -15.25 -13.12 -25.37
C GLY A 621 -16.42 -14.02 -25.80
N ILE A 622 -16.81 -14.94 -24.92
CA ILE A 622 -17.79 -16.00 -25.20
C ILE A 622 -19.13 -15.46 -25.76
N GLY A 623 -19.66 -14.38 -25.16
CA GLY A 623 -20.92 -13.74 -25.55
C GLY A 623 -20.72 -12.54 -26.49
N LYS A 624 -19.62 -12.49 -27.24
CA LYS A 624 -19.28 -11.40 -28.17
C LYS A 624 -20.44 -11.02 -29.10
N GLY A 625 -20.61 -9.71 -29.30
CA GLY A 625 -21.52 -9.16 -30.31
C GLY A 625 -20.99 -9.30 -31.74
N ASN A 626 -21.87 -9.62 -32.69
CA ASN A 626 -21.51 -9.90 -34.09
C ASN A 626 -21.82 -8.71 -35.00
N TYR A 627 -20.86 -8.34 -35.85
CA TYR A 627 -21.04 -7.32 -36.88
C TYR A 627 -21.26 -7.95 -38.26
N LEU A 628 -22.48 -7.80 -38.81
CA LEU A 628 -22.87 -8.34 -40.10
C LEU A 628 -23.29 -7.21 -41.06
N ASN A 629 -22.38 -6.83 -41.96
CA ASN A 629 -22.65 -5.90 -43.06
C ASN A 629 -23.28 -4.54 -42.63
N GLY A 630 -22.86 -4.01 -41.48
CA GLY A 630 -23.42 -2.78 -40.89
C GLY A 630 -24.30 -3.00 -39.66
N ALA A 631 -24.89 -4.19 -39.50
CA ALA A 631 -25.65 -4.52 -38.30
C ALA A 631 -24.69 -5.03 -37.22
N GLY A 632 -24.26 -4.16 -36.30
CA GLY A 632 -23.56 -4.55 -35.07
C GLY A 632 -24.55 -4.94 -33.98
N SER A 633 -24.55 -6.20 -33.56
CA SER A 633 -25.34 -6.66 -32.43
C SER A 633 -24.59 -6.49 -31.10
N GLY A 634 -25.33 -6.31 -30.01
CA GLY A 634 -24.74 -6.17 -28.68
C GLY A 634 -24.15 -7.48 -28.18
N ALA A 635 -23.18 -7.39 -27.28
CA ALA A 635 -22.67 -8.56 -26.57
C ALA A 635 -23.67 -9.04 -25.51
N GLY A 636 -23.66 -10.34 -25.20
CA GLY A 636 -24.32 -10.93 -24.04
C GLY A 636 -23.31 -11.23 -22.93
N HIS A 637 -23.79 -11.26 -21.70
CA HIS A 637 -23.19 -11.78 -20.46
C HIS A 637 -24.17 -11.42 -19.36
N GLY A 638 -24.51 -12.32 -18.44
CA GLY A 638 -25.61 -12.13 -17.48
C GLY A 638 -26.99 -12.24 -18.13
N GLY A 639 -27.28 -11.37 -19.10
CA GLY A 639 -28.38 -11.42 -20.06
C GLY A 639 -27.87 -11.57 -21.50
N ARG A 640 -28.78 -11.68 -22.46
CA ARG A 640 -28.46 -11.73 -23.89
C ARG A 640 -28.21 -10.33 -24.46
N GLY A 641 -27.32 -10.21 -25.44
CA GLY A 641 -27.19 -8.99 -26.25
C GLY A 641 -28.40 -8.77 -27.15
N GLY A 642 -28.73 -7.51 -27.39
CA GLY A 642 -29.75 -7.07 -28.33
C GLY A 642 -29.32 -7.24 -29.79
N ALA A 643 -30.27 -7.55 -30.65
CA ALA A 643 -30.02 -7.68 -32.09
C ALA A 643 -29.72 -6.31 -32.74
N GLY A 644 -28.76 -6.27 -33.65
CA GLY A 644 -28.47 -5.08 -34.48
C GLY A 644 -29.29 -5.08 -35.77
N TYR A 645 -29.66 -3.91 -36.28
CA TYR A 645 -30.45 -3.75 -37.51
C TYR A 645 -29.88 -2.65 -38.42
N PHE A 646 -29.50 -2.99 -39.65
CA PHE A 646 -29.01 -2.01 -40.62
C PHE A 646 -29.44 -2.37 -42.06
N ASN A 647 -30.07 -1.43 -42.76
CA ASN A 647 -30.52 -1.57 -44.16
C ASN A 647 -31.21 -2.92 -44.47
N GLY A 648 -32.17 -3.32 -43.62
CA GLY A 648 -32.93 -4.57 -43.77
C GLY A 648 -32.20 -5.85 -43.32
N ARG A 649 -30.95 -5.75 -42.87
CA ARG A 649 -30.17 -6.89 -42.33
C ARG A 649 -30.20 -6.87 -40.81
N VAL A 650 -30.40 -8.04 -40.20
CA VAL A 650 -30.38 -8.27 -38.75
C VAL A 650 -29.10 -9.02 -38.38
N SER A 651 -28.45 -8.63 -37.28
CA SER A 651 -27.42 -9.43 -36.61
C SER A 651 -27.95 -9.86 -35.24
N SER A 652 -27.89 -11.15 -34.92
CA SER A 652 -28.30 -11.66 -33.61
C SER A 652 -27.30 -11.25 -32.52
N GLY A 653 -27.81 -10.76 -31.38
CA GLY A 653 -26.99 -10.41 -30.22
C GLY A 653 -26.39 -11.63 -29.53
N GLY A 654 -25.25 -11.38 -28.87
CA GLY A 654 -24.42 -12.39 -28.23
C GLY A 654 -25.15 -13.15 -27.12
N TYR A 655 -24.76 -14.40 -26.92
CA TYR A 655 -25.43 -15.29 -25.97
C TYR A 655 -25.14 -14.93 -24.51
N GLN A 656 -26.10 -15.23 -23.63
CA GLN A 656 -25.88 -15.33 -22.20
C GLN A 656 -24.89 -16.48 -21.90
N TYR A 657 -23.96 -16.27 -20.98
CA TYR A 657 -23.02 -17.29 -20.48
C TYR A 657 -22.66 -17.04 -19.02
N GLY A 658 -21.88 -17.96 -18.44
CA GLY A 658 -21.41 -17.90 -17.07
C GLY A 658 -22.43 -18.34 -16.03
N ASN A 659 -21.97 -18.63 -14.81
CA ASN A 659 -22.82 -19.17 -13.74
C ASN A 659 -23.58 -18.05 -12.99
N ALA A 660 -24.88 -18.25 -12.74
CA ALA A 660 -25.68 -17.31 -11.95
C ALA A 660 -25.48 -17.45 -10.44
N ASP A 661 -25.16 -18.65 -9.94
CA ASP A 661 -25.00 -18.95 -8.50
C ASP A 661 -23.56 -18.76 -7.98
N LEU A 662 -22.60 -18.58 -8.89
CA LEU A 662 -21.20 -18.27 -8.58
C LEU A 662 -20.53 -17.64 -9.83
N PRO A 663 -20.87 -16.38 -10.18
CA PRO A 663 -20.32 -15.71 -11.35
C PRO A 663 -18.85 -15.36 -11.15
N CYS A 664 -18.02 -15.70 -12.15
CA CYS A 664 -16.58 -15.43 -12.18
C CYS A 664 -16.08 -15.01 -13.58
N GLU A 665 -16.99 -14.59 -14.45
CA GLU A 665 -16.70 -14.32 -15.86
C GLU A 665 -16.62 -12.80 -16.12
N LEU A 666 -15.73 -12.39 -17.03
CA LEU A 666 -15.68 -11.02 -17.53
C LEU A 666 -16.83 -10.78 -18.53
N GLY A 667 -17.35 -9.57 -18.60
CA GLY A 667 -18.29 -9.14 -19.64
C GLY A 667 -17.64 -9.12 -21.02
N SER A 668 -18.41 -9.49 -22.05
CA SER A 668 -17.95 -9.56 -23.45
C SER A 668 -18.12 -8.25 -24.21
N GLY A 669 -17.24 -8.04 -25.18
CA GLY A 669 -17.23 -6.88 -26.08
C GLY A 669 -17.83 -7.16 -27.47
N THR A 670 -17.75 -6.16 -28.35
CA THR A 670 -18.18 -6.28 -29.76
C THR A 670 -17.03 -5.93 -30.72
N GLU A 671 -17.00 -6.61 -31.87
CA GLU A 671 -15.94 -6.45 -32.88
C GLU A 671 -16.42 -5.63 -34.08
N GLY A 672 -15.68 -4.58 -34.42
CA GLY A 672 -15.91 -3.77 -35.62
C GLY A 672 -15.39 -4.42 -36.92
N PRO A 673 -15.73 -3.84 -38.10
CA PRO A 673 -15.41 -4.42 -39.40
C PRO A 673 -13.90 -4.56 -39.71
N SER A 674 -13.05 -3.77 -39.06
CA SER A 674 -11.59 -3.96 -39.03
C SER A 674 -10.98 -3.19 -37.86
N GLN A 675 -9.70 -3.43 -37.56
CA GLN A 675 -8.97 -2.84 -36.41
C GLN A 675 -9.04 -1.30 -36.33
N SER A 676 -9.27 -0.60 -37.45
CA SER A 676 -9.37 0.87 -37.49
C SER A 676 -10.74 1.44 -37.10
N PHE A 677 -11.74 0.59 -36.80
CA PHE A 677 -13.10 1.03 -36.45
C PHE A 677 -13.42 0.95 -34.95
N GLY A 678 -12.42 0.64 -34.13
CA GLY A 678 -12.57 0.48 -32.68
C GLY A 678 -13.19 -0.84 -32.26
N HIS A 679 -13.14 -1.08 -30.95
CA HIS A 679 -13.74 -2.22 -30.26
C HIS A 679 -14.56 -1.68 -29.09
N VAL A 680 -15.70 -2.32 -28.79
CA VAL A 680 -16.51 -1.98 -27.61
C VAL A 680 -16.20 -2.99 -26.52
N VAL A 681 -15.84 -2.55 -25.32
CA VAL A 681 -15.39 -3.42 -24.22
C VAL A 681 -16.54 -3.78 -23.29
N GLY A 682 -16.60 -5.03 -22.81
CA GLY A 682 -17.52 -5.42 -21.75
C GLY A 682 -17.14 -4.86 -20.37
N GLY A 683 -18.01 -5.05 -19.37
CA GLY A 683 -17.70 -4.77 -17.98
C GLY A 683 -16.70 -5.78 -17.39
N GLY A 684 -15.83 -5.33 -16.49
CA GLY A 684 -14.86 -6.17 -15.80
C GLY A 684 -15.47 -6.99 -14.65
N MET A 685 -14.65 -7.34 -13.67
CA MET A 685 -15.03 -8.16 -12.52
C MET A 685 -14.67 -7.48 -11.20
N ILE A 686 -15.57 -7.55 -10.23
CA ILE A 686 -15.31 -7.16 -8.84
C ILE A 686 -15.62 -8.33 -7.93
N VAL A 687 -14.63 -8.75 -7.14
CA VAL A 687 -14.76 -9.79 -6.10
C VAL A 687 -14.43 -9.16 -4.76
N ILE A 688 -15.35 -9.23 -3.80
CA ILE A 688 -15.14 -8.73 -2.44
C ILE A 688 -15.42 -9.85 -1.43
N GLY A 689 -14.42 -10.20 -0.62
CA GLY A 689 -14.48 -11.23 0.42
C GLY A 689 -14.04 -12.63 -0.03
N SER A 690 -13.57 -13.41 0.94
CA SER A 690 -13.32 -14.86 0.90
C SER A 690 -14.59 -15.73 1.08
N ASN A 691 -14.62 -16.95 0.52
CA ASN A 691 -15.35 -18.07 1.14
C ASN A 691 -14.70 -18.51 2.47
N GLN A 692 -13.39 -18.31 2.63
CA GLN A 692 -12.66 -18.51 3.90
C GLN A 692 -12.70 -17.27 4.78
N TRP A 693 -12.57 -16.09 4.16
CA TRP A 693 -12.45 -14.79 4.82
C TRP A 693 -13.55 -13.81 4.35
N PRO A 694 -14.84 -14.08 4.62
CA PRO A 694 -15.94 -13.21 4.19
C PRO A 694 -15.88 -11.85 4.89
N LEU A 695 -16.25 -10.80 4.17
CA LEU A 695 -16.23 -9.43 4.66
C LEU A 695 -17.26 -9.25 5.79
N LEU A 696 -16.89 -8.62 6.91
CA LEU A 696 -17.82 -8.38 8.01
C LEU A 696 -18.94 -7.43 7.57
N ARG A 697 -18.57 -6.30 6.93
CA ARG A 697 -19.54 -5.29 6.48
C ARG A 697 -19.10 -4.57 5.20
N LEU A 698 -20.01 -4.50 4.23
CA LEU A 698 -19.91 -3.64 3.05
C LEU A 698 -20.92 -2.48 3.17
N SER A 699 -20.43 -1.25 3.24
CA SER A 699 -21.27 -0.04 3.28
C SER A 699 -21.07 0.78 2.00
N ILE A 700 -22.15 1.02 1.26
CA ILE A 700 -22.14 1.74 -0.02
C ILE A 700 -23.07 2.95 0.10
N TYR A 701 -22.45 4.13 0.10
CA TYR A 701 -23.10 5.45 0.00
C TYR A 701 -22.89 6.06 -1.38
N GLY A 702 -21.72 5.82 -1.99
CA GLY A 702 -21.41 6.18 -3.38
C GLY A 702 -21.81 5.09 -4.37
N SER A 703 -20.85 4.59 -5.15
CA SER A 703 -21.16 3.67 -6.25
C SER A 703 -20.16 2.52 -6.47
N LEU A 704 -20.71 1.37 -6.86
CA LEU A 704 -19.99 0.13 -7.18
C LEU A 704 -20.44 -0.32 -8.57
N ARG A 705 -19.55 -0.33 -9.57
CA ARG A 705 -19.94 -0.45 -10.99
C ARG A 705 -19.08 -1.42 -11.80
N ALA A 706 -19.71 -2.22 -12.65
CA ALA A 706 -19.05 -3.06 -13.65
C ALA A 706 -19.88 -3.09 -14.95
N ASP A 707 -20.13 -1.91 -15.52
CA ASP A 707 -20.99 -1.71 -16.69
C ASP A 707 -20.25 -1.99 -18.01
N GLY A 708 -21.01 -2.37 -19.05
CA GLY A 708 -20.50 -2.51 -20.41
C GLY A 708 -20.37 -1.17 -21.13
N GLN A 709 -19.37 -1.03 -22.00
CA GLN A 709 -19.10 0.21 -22.73
C GLN A 709 -20.23 0.54 -23.73
N SER A 710 -20.61 1.81 -23.76
CA SER A 710 -21.59 2.36 -24.73
C SER A 710 -20.87 2.96 -25.95
N PHE A 711 -21.36 2.71 -27.16
CA PHE A 711 -20.74 3.23 -28.38
C PHE A 711 -21.43 4.52 -28.87
N GLY A 712 -20.85 5.69 -28.56
CA GLY A 712 -21.47 6.99 -28.84
C GLY A 712 -21.33 7.52 -30.27
N GLU A 713 -20.27 7.14 -30.99
CA GLU A 713 -19.91 7.80 -32.26
C GLU A 713 -20.57 7.19 -33.51
N ALA A 714 -20.68 8.00 -34.57
CA ALA A 714 -21.25 7.60 -35.85
C ALA A 714 -20.14 7.46 -36.91
N THR A 715 -19.54 6.28 -37.03
CA THR A 715 -18.42 5.99 -37.93
C THR A 715 -18.68 6.38 -39.39
N ILE A 716 -17.81 7.19 -39.99
CA ILE A 716 -17.87 7.61 -41.40
C ILE A 716 -16.64 7.04 -42.11
N ASN A 717 -16.82 6.38 -43.26
CA ASN A 717 -15.69 5.95 -44.09
C ASN A 717 -14.96 7.16 -44.69
N GLY A 718 -13.65 7.05 -44.92
CA GLY A 718 -12.88 8.06 -45.67
C GLY A 718 -13.42 8.34 -47.08
N ASN A 719 -14.17 7.40 -47.67
CA ASN A 719 -14.86 7.54 -48.96
C ASN A 719 -16.33 8.01 -48.81
N GLY A 720 -16.74 8.53 -47.65
CA GLY A 720 -18.09 9.06 -47.39
C GLY A 720 -19.24 8.03 -47.31
N SER A 721 -18.96 6.74 -47.47
CA SER A 721 -19.99 5.70 -47.44
C SER A 721 -20.49 5.35 -46.02
N LEU A 722 -21.76 4.94 -45.92
CA LEU A 722 -22.44 4.67 -44.65
C LEU A 722 -21.97 3.34 -44.03
N VAL A 723 -21.14 3.44 -43.00
CA VAL A 723 -20.87 2.34 -42.05
C VAL A 723 -21.99 2.30 -41.01
N GLY A 724 -22.42 1.10 -40.61
CA GLY A 724 -23.43 0.89 -39.57
C GLY A 724 -22.84 0.84 -38.17
N GLY A 725 -23.69 0.93 -37.14
CA GLY A 725 -23.25 1.06 -35.75
C GLY A 725 -22.72 -0.24 -35.16
N LEU A 726 -21.74 -0.13 -34.24
CA LEU A 726 -21.34 -1.23 -33.37
C LEU A 726 -22.42 -1.48 -32.29
N GLY A 727 -22.49 -2.69 -31.76
CA GLY A 727 -23.33 -3.01 -30.61
C GLY A 727 -22.64 -2.69 -29.28
N GLY A 728 -23.42 -2.48 -28.22
CA GLY A 728 -22.90 -2.21 -26.88
C GLY A 728 -22.20 -3.43 -26.24
N GLY A 729 -21.23 -3.16 -25.37
CA GLY A 729 -20.58 -4.20 -24.56
C GLY A 729 -21.53 -4.72 -23.46
N SER A 730 -21.39 -5.97 -23.04
CA SER A 730 -22.22 -6.52 -21.96
C SER A 730 -21.72 -6.12 -20.58
N GLY A 731 -22.62 -6.10 -19.60
CA GLY A 731 -22.28 -5.88 -18.20
C GLY A 731 -21.34 -6.95 -17.66
N GLY A 732 -20.56 -6.59 -16.64
CA GLY A 732 -19.57 -7.44 -15.99
C GLY A 732 -20.11 -8.32 -14.87
N THR A 733 -19.24 -8.66 -13.92
CA THR A 733 -19.54 -9.52 -12.76
C THR A 733 -19.23 -8.80 -11.45
N VAL A 734 -20.14 -8.90 -10.47
CA VAL A 734 -19.91 -8.53 -9.08
C VAL A 734 -20.23 -9.72 -8.17
N LEU A 735 -19.20 -10.26 -7.49
CA LEU A 735 -19.29 -11.38 -6.56
C LEU A 735 -18.90 -10.93 -5.15
N LEU A 736 -19.81 -11.08 -4.19
CA LEU A 736 -19.64 -10.55 -2.84
C LEU A 736 -19.79 -11.67 -1.79
N PHE A 737 -18.77 -11.92 -0.99
CA PHE A 737 -18.79 -12.80 0.17
C PHE A 737 -18.79 -11.97 1.46
N LEU A 738 -19.91 -11.96 2.19
CA LEU A 738 -20.16 -10.98 3.25
C LEU A 738 -21.10 -11.48 4.36
N GLN A 739 -21.12 -10.76 5.48
CA GLN A 739 -22.06 -10.94 6.60
C GLN A 739 -23.12 -9.83 6.63
N GLU A 740 -22.72 -8.55 6.53
CA GLU A 740 -23.62 -7.38 6.48
C GLU A 740 -23.45 -6.56 5.18
N LEU A 741 -24.57 -6.14 4.58
CA LEU A 741 -24.63 -5.15 3.49
C LEU A 741 -25.46 -3.92 3.89
N VAL A 742 -24.95 -2.73 3.59
CA VAL A 742 -25.72 -1.48 3.65
C VAL A 742 -25.60 -0.75 2.31
N LEU A 743 -26.71 -0.57 1.61
CA LEU A 743 -26.82 0.19 0.35
C LEU A 743 -27.71 1.42 0.61
N ALA A 744 -27.11 2.58 0.87
CA ALA A 744 -27.81 3.77 1.35
C ALA A 744 -28.62 4.49 0.25
N GLU A 745 -29.47 5.45 0.63
CA GLU A 745 -30.22 6.28 -0.31
C GLU A 745 -29.29 6.98 -1.33
N ASN A 746 -29.72 7.05 -2.59
CA ASN A 746 -28.96 7.56 -3.76
C ASN A 746 -27.70 6.76 -4.15
N SER A 747 -27.29 5.73 -3.40
CA SER A 747 -26.18 4.86 -3.79
C SER A 747 -26.55 3.92 -4.95
N SER A 748 -25.55 3.44 -5.70
CA SER A 748 -25.77 2.58 -6.88
C SER A 748 -24.82 1.39 -6.97
N LEU A 749 -25.37 0.17 -7.05
CA LEU A 749 -24.69 -1.04 -7.50
C LEU A 749 -25.12 -1.34 -8.94
N SER A 750 -24.19 -1.35 -9.90
CA SER A 750 -24.51 -1.38 -11.34
C SER A 750 -23.68 -2.40 -12.12
N THR A 751 -24.34 -3.19 -12.97
CA THR A 751 -23.74 -4.10 -13.96
C THR A 751 -24.44 -3.96 -15.32
N VAL A 752 -24.77 -2.74 -15.71
CA VAL A 752 -25.67 -2.45 -16.84
C VAL A 752 -24.99 -2.73 -18.19
N GLY A 753 -25.76 -3.21 -19.16
CA GLY A 753 -25.30 -3.38 -20.54
C GLY A 753 -25.11 -2.05 -21.26
N GLY A 754 -24.05 -1.92 -22.06
CA GLY A 754 -23.75 -0.71 -22.82
C GLY A 754 -24.74 -0.43 -23.94
N ASN A 755 -24.93 0.85 -24.28
CA ASN A 755 -25.86 1.26 -25.34
C ASN A 755 -25.28 1.03 -26.75
N GLY A 756 -26.14 0.60 -27.66
CA GLY A 756 -25.81 0.34 -29.07
C GLY A 756 -25.62 1.61 -29.89
N GLY A 757 -24.72 1.53 -30.87
CA GLY A 757 -24.30 2.67 -31.69
C GLY A 757 -25.41 3.35 -32.51
N PRO A 758 -25.30 4.67 -32.78
CA PRO A 758 -26.37 5.53 -33.30
C PRO A 758 -26.82 5.26 -34.76
N ARG A 759 -26.47 4.09 -35.31
CA ARG A 759 -26.81 3.62 -36.68
C ARG A 759 -27.16 2.12 -36.68
N GLY A 760 -28.11 1.71 -35.85
CA GLY A 760 -28.61 0.33 -35.87
C GLY A 760 -27.98 -0.63 -34.85
N GLY A 761 -27.17 -0.13 -33.92
CA GLY A 761 -26.50 -0.96 -32.91
C GLY A 761 -27.50 -1.57 -31.93
N GLY A 762 -27.35 -2.86 -31.63
CA GLY A 762 -28.05 -3.51 -30.51
C GLY A 762 -27.40 -3.17 -29.16
N GLY A 763 -28.20 -3.08 -28.10
CA GLY A 763 -27.69 -2.87 -26.74
C GLY A 763 -27.02 -4.12 -26.16
N GLY A 764 -26.06 -3.97 -25.26
CA GLY A 764 -25.45 -5.10 -24.55
C GLY A 764 -26.38 -5.71 -23.50
N GLY A 765 -26.23 -7.00 -23.19
CA GLY A 765 -26.93 -7.65 -22.08
C GLY A 765 -26.44 -7.15 -20.71
N GLY A 766 -27.33 -7.11 -19.72
CA GLY A 766 -26.98 -6.75 -18.33
C GLY A 766 -26.25 -7.88 -17.60
N GLY A 767 -25.28 -7.56 -16.74
CA GLY A 767 -24.31 -8.50 -16.17
C GLY A 767 -24.80 -9.38 -15.01
N ARG A 768 -23.88 -9.82 -14.16
CA ARG A 768 -24.17 -10.73 -13.02
C ARG A 768 -23.80 -10.10 -11.68
N VAL A 769 -24.68 -10.28 -10.69
CA VAL A 769 -24.45 -9.91 -9.29
C VAL A 769 -24.81 -11.11 -8.41
N HIS A 770 -23.90 -11.54 -7.52
CA HIS A 770 -24.16 -12.61 -6.56
C HIS A 770 -23.77 -12.23 -5.13
N PHE A 771 -24.70 -12.43 -4.20
CA PHE A 771 -24.48 -12.24 -2.76
C PHE A 771 -24.29 -13.58 -2.03
N HIS A 772 -23.04 -13.90 -1.74
CA HIS A 772 -22.64 -15.10 -1.01
C HIS A 772 -22.60 -14.87 0.50
N TRP A 773 -23.78 -14.94 1.13
CA TRP A 773 -23.93 -14.72 2.57
C TRP A 773 -23.15 -15.72 3.43
N SER A 774 -22.70 -15.25 4.59
CA SER A 774 -22.01 -16.04 5.61
C SER A 774 -22.59 -15.73 6.99
N ASN A 775 -22.53 -16.72 7.90
CA ASN A 775 -23.01 -16.60 9.29
C ASN A 775 -24.45 -16.05 9.45
N ILE A 776 -25.40 -16.53 8.64
CA ILE A 776 -26.82 -16.15 8.76
C ILE A 776 -27.38 -16.74 10.07
N GLY A 777 -27.68 -15.89 11.06
CA GLY A 777 -28.36 -16.28 12.29
C GLY A 777 -29.79 -16.78 12.04
N ILE A 778 -30.28 -17.73 12.84
CA ILE A 778 -31.57 -18.41 12.61
C ILE A 778 -32.44 -18.35 13.87
N GLY A 779 -33.73 -18.06 13.72
CA GLY A 779 -34.65 -17.90 14.84
C GLY A 779 -34.36 -16.62 15.63
N ASP A 780 -34.24 -16.71 16.95
CA ASP A 780 -34.05 -15.55 17.84
C ASP A 780 -32.73 -14.78 17.58
N GLU A 781 -31.73 -15.43 16.97
CA GLU A 781 -30.46 -14.81 16.57
C GLU A 781 -30.53 -14.09 15.20
N TYR A 782 -31.61 -14.24 14.44
CA TYR A 782 -31.70 -13.67 13.09
C TYR A 782 -31.58 -12.14 13.08
N VAL A 783 -30.68 -11.62 12.25
CA VAL A 783 -30.54 -10.19 11.94
C VAL A 783 -30.58 -10.05 10.42
N PRO A 784 -31.30 -9.05 9.85
CA PRO A 784 -31.31 -8.83 8.41
C PRO A 784 -29.90 -8.58 7.86
N VAL A 785 -29.42 -9.45 6.98
CA VAL A 785 -28.07 -9.38 6.40
C VAL A 785 -27.87 -8.22 5.41
N ALA A 786 -28.95 -7.55 4.99
CA ALA A 786 -28.90 -6.44 4.06
C ALA A 786 -29.93 -5.34 4.38
N THR A 787 -29.46 -4.09 4.51
CA THR A 787 -30.28 -2.87 4.50
C THR A 787 -30.16 -2.19 3.14
N ILE A 788 -31.29 -2.02 2.44
CA ILE A 788 -31.32 -1.60 1.03
C ILE A 788 -32.28 -0.42 0.86
N SER A 789 -31.70 0.75 0.57
CA SER A 789 -32.37 2.02 0.26
C SER A 789 -31.88 2.65 -1.06
N GLY A 790 -30.75 2.18 -1.59
CA GLY A 790 -30.22 2.56 -2.91
C GLY A 790 -30.62 1.60 -4.04
N PHE A 791 -30.03 1.80 -5.22
CA PHE A 791 -30.37 1.07 -6.44
C PHE A 791 -29.42 -0.08 -6.73
N ILE A 792 -29.97 -1.25 -7.08
CA ILE A 792 -29.25 -2.35 -7.71
C ILE A 792 -29.76 -2.47 -9.15
N ASN A 793 -28.89 -2.30 -10.14
CA ASN A 793 -29.28 -2.31 -11.56
C ASN A 793 -28.41 -3.27 -12.39
N SER A 794 -29.06 -4.23 -13.03
CA SER A 794 -28.48 -5.17 -14.00
C SER A 794 -29.25 -5.15 -15.33
N SER A 795 -29.82 -4.02 -15.73
CA SER A 795 -30.59 -3.91 -16.98
C SER A 795 -29.72 -4.11 -18.22
N GLY A 796 -30.33 -4.58 -19.31
CA GLY A 796 -29.74 -4.49 -20.64
C GLY A 796 -29.61 -3.04 -21.12
N GLY A 797 -28.69 -2.80 -22.05
CA GLY A 797 -28.50 -1.51 -22.70
C GLY A 797 -29.53 -1.24 -23.79
N ALA A 798 -29.69 0.03 -24.17
CA ALA A 798 -30.62 0.42 -25.22
C ALA A 798 -30.05 0.13 -26.63
N GLY A 799 -30.90 -0.40 -27.50
CA GLY A 799 -30.65 -0.44 -28.94
C GLY A 799 -31.05 0.88 -29.63
N HIS A 800 -30.53 1.12 -30.84
CA HIS A 800 -30.77 2.39 -31.55
C HIS A 800 -31.18 2.18 -33.01
N LYS A 801 -32.12 2.99 -33.53
CA LYS A 801 -32.64 2.97 -34.92
C LYS A 801 -32.98 1.55 -35.45
N GLY A 802 -33.76 0.80 -34.67
CA GLY A 802 -34.21 -0.54 -35.01
C GLY A 802 -33.34 -1.66 -34.42
N GLY A 803 -32.17 -1.34 -33.85
CA GLY A 803 -31.49 -2.26 -32.93
C GLY A 803 -32.34 -2.49 -31.68
N LEU A 804 -32.35 -3.72 -31.17
CA LEU A 804 -33.08 -4.10 -29.96
C LEU A 804 -32.27 -3.79 -28.69
N PHE A 805 -33.00 -3.67 -27.58
CA PHE A 805 -32.43 -3.67 -26.23
C PHE A 805 -31.73 -5.02 -25.94
N GLY A 806 -30.75 -5.01 -25.05
CA GLY A 806 -30.28 -6.25 -24.42
C GLY A 806 -31.27 -6.76 -23.38
N ASP A 807 -31.22 -8.05 -23.08
CA ASP A 807 -31.99 -8.64 -21.99
C ASP A 807 -31.36 -8.27 -20.63
N GLU A 808 -32.16 -8.32 -19.57
CA GLU A 808 -31.70 -8.09 -18.20
C GLU A 808 -30.76 -9.20 -17.70
N GLY A 809 -29.88 -8.81 -16.79
CA GLY A 809 -28.93 -9.69 -16.10
C GLY A 809 -29.51 -10.43 -14.90
N THR A 810 -28.63 -11.07 -14.12
CA THR A 810 -29.04 -11.88 -12.96
C THR A 810 -28.52 -11.32 -11.65
N VAL A 811 -29.42 -11.09 -10.69
CA VAL A 811 -29.09 -10.73 -9.30
C VAL A 811 -29.52 -11.88 -8.38
N THR A 812 -28.55 -12.68 -7.93
CA THR A 812 -28.77 -13.90 -7.14
C THR A 812 -28.18 -13.80 -5.74
N GLY A 813 -28.60 -14.70 -4.85
CA GLY A 813 -28.05 -14.82 -3.51
C GLY A 813 -27.93 -16.27 -3.10
N LYS A 814 -27.04 -16.55 -2.14
CA LYS A 814 -26.86 -17.89 -1.56
C LYS A 814 -28.19 -18.47 -1.05
N LYS A 815 -28.34 -19.79 -1.17
CA LYS A 815 -29.50 -20.54 -0.67
C LYS A 815 -29.73 -20.27 0.81
N CYS A 816 -30.87 -19.65 1.13
CA CYS A 816 -31.22 -19.27 2.49
C CYS A 816 -31.62 -20.48 3.34
N PRO A 817 -31.38 -20.44 4.67
CA PRO A 817 -31.83 -21.50 5.56
C PRO A 817 -33.35 -21.47 5.77
N LYS A 818 -33.89 -22.58 6.28
CA LYS A 818 -35.29 -22.75 6.73
C LYS A 818 -35.86 -21.50 7.42
N GLY A 819 -37.06 -21.09 7.03
CA GLY A 819 -37.75 -19.88 7.51
C GLY A 819 -37.43 -18.59 6.73
N LEU A 820 -36.35 -18.56 5.93
CA LEU A 820 -35.89 -17.36 5.19
C LEU A 820 -35.95 -17.55 3.66
N TYR A 821 -36.09 -16.47 2.89
CA TYR A 821 -36.17 -16.50 1.42
C TYR A 821 -35.67 -15.22 0.72
N GLY A 822 -35.62 -15.28 -0.61
CA GLY A 822 -35.16 -14.21 -1.49
C GLY A 822 -33.64 -14.02 -1.48
N THR A 823 -33.14 -13.17 -2.37
CA THR A 823 -31.71 -12.84 -2.52
C THR A 823 -31.04 -12.37 -1.23
N PHE A 824 -31.80 -11.82 -0.28
CA PHE A 824 -31.32 -11.20 0.96
C PHE A 824 -31.75 -11.97 2.23
N CYS A 825 -32.21 -13.22 2.09
CA CYS A 825 -32.66 -14.07 3.20
C CYS A 825 -33.57 -13.34 4.21
N ARG A 826 -34.67 -12.78 3.70
CA ARG A 826 -35.75 -12.15 4.47
C ARG A 826 -36.64 -13.21 5.08
N GLU A 827 -37.32 -12.88 6.16
CA GLU A 827 -38.26 -13.77 6.85
C GLU A 827 -39.47 -14.08 5.95
N CYS A 828 -39.88 -15.35 5.85
CA CYS A 828 -41.09 -15.74 5.12
C CYS A 828 -42.35 -14.99 5.66
N PRO A 829 -43.34 -14.63 4.81
CA PRO A 829 -44.51 -13.85 5.22
C PRO A 829 -45.32 -14.47 6.38
N ILE A 830 -45.96 -13.63 7.18
CA ILE A 830 -46.79 -14.07 8.32
C ILE A 830 -47.92 -14.97 7.82
N GLY A 831 -48.05 -16.18 8.39
CA GLY A 831 -48.97 -17.20 7.91
C GLY A 831 -48.40 -18.15 6.84
N THR A 832 -47.08 -18.12 6.63
CA THR A 832 -46.34 -19.13 5.84
C THR A 832 -45.23 -19.77 6.68
N TYR A 833 -44.74 -20.95 6.26
CA TYR A 833 -43.59 -21.65 6.81
C TYR A 833 -42.70 -22.22 5.70
N LYS A 834 -41.44 -22.48 6.04
CA LYS A 834 -40.45 -23.06 5.13
C LYS A 834 -39.52 -23.99 5.89
N ASP A 835 -39.57 -25.28 5.57
CA ASP A 835 -38.85 -26.38 6.23
C ASP A 835 -37.66 -26.91 5.40
N ILE A 836 -37.40 -26.34 4.23
CA ILE A 836 -36.29 -26.67 3.32
C ILE A 836 -35.44 -25.44 2.98
N ASP A 837 -34.16 -25.68 2.70
CA ASP A 837 -33.18 -24.64 2.39
C ASP A 837 -33.20 -24.29 0.88
N GLY A 838 -33.11 -23.00 0.56
CA GLY A 838 -33.30 -22.46 -0.79
C GLY A 838 -33.68 -20.97 -0.74
N SER A 839 -33.80 -20.29 -1.87
CA SER A 839 -34.06 -18.83 -1.88
C SER A 839 -35.34 -18.42 -2.63
N ASP A 840 -36.02 -19.34 -3.30
CA ASP A 840 -37.23 -19.03 -4.07
C ASP A 840 -38.42 -18.72 -3.12
N GLU A 841 -39.31 -17.83 -3.55
CA GLU A 841 -40.47 -17.35 -2.76
C GLU A 841 -41.56 -18.41 -2.63
N ASP A 842 -41.75 -19.25 -3.66
CA ASP A 842 -42.68 -20.39 -3.66
C ASP A 842 -42.39 -21.44 -2.57
N LEU A 843 -41.21 -21.37 -1.93
CA LEU A 843 -40.83 -22.23 -0.80
C LEU A 843 -41.42 -21.76 0.54
N CYS A 844 -41.98 -20.55 0.63
CA CYS A 844 -42.73 -20.07 1.80
C CYS A 844 -44.18 -20.57 1.73
N THR A 845 -44.38 -21.86 2.00
CA THR A 845 -45.68 -22.53 1.92
C THR A 845 -46.70 -22.03 2.96
N PRO A 846 -47.99 -21.89 2.63
CA PRO A 846 -49.00 -21.40 3.56
C PRO A 846 -49.26 -22.36 4.73
N CYS A 847 -49.43 -21.82 5.93
CA CYS A 847 -49.71 -22.58 7.15
C CYS A 847 -51.09 -23.27 7.09
N PRO A 848 -51.24 -24.53 7.56
CA PRO A 848 -52.52 -25.23 7.54
C PRO A 848 -53.59 -24.52 8.40
N LEU A 849 -54.65 -24.02 7.76
CA LEU A 849 -55.75 -23.32 8.43
C LEU A 849 -56.54 -24.23 9.39
N GLU A 850 -56.50 -25.55 9.17
CA GLU A 850 -57.10 -26.56 10.08
C GLU A 850 -56.46 -26.57 11.47
N LEU A 851 -55.22 -26.06 11.61
CA LEU A 851 -54.49 -25.96 12.88
C LEU A 851 -54.66 -24.59 13.56
N LEU A 852 -55.37 -23.64 12.92
CA LEU A 852 -55.60 -22.30 13.46
C LEU A 852 -57.01 -22.23 14.11
N PRO A 853 -57.13 -21.97 15.42
CA PRO A 853 -58.43 -21.81 16.06
C PRO A 853 -59.22 -20.63 15.48
N ASN A 854 -60.55 -20.77 15.36
CA ASN A 854 -61.48 -19.78 14.78
C ASN A 854 -61.46 -18.36 15.41
N ARG A 855 -60.67 -18.12 16.47
CA ARG A 855 -60.47 -16.81 17.13
C ARG A 855 -58.99 -16.48 17.33
N ALA A 856 -58.11 -17.00 16.48
CA ALA A 856 -56.66 -16.80 16.49
C ALA A 856 -56.15 -16.20 15.17
N ASN A 857 -55.07 -15.42 15.25
CA ASN A 857 -54.29 -14.96 14.11
C ASN A 857 -52.85 -15.47 14.25
N PHE A 858 -52.19 -15.81 13.14
CA PHE A 858 -50.75 -16.07 13.12
C PHE A 858 -49.98 -14.84 13.61
N ILE A 859 -48.86 -15.06 14.31
CA ILE A 859 -48.00 -13.98 14.83
C ILE A 859 -46.71 -13.87 14.02
N TYR A 860 -46.08 -12.70 14.09
CA TYR A 860 -44.70 -12.50 13.65
C TYR A 860 -43.74 -13.37 14.48
N VAL A 861 -42.74 -13.95 13.83
CA VAL A 861 -41.72 -14.81 14.44
C VAL A 861 -40.35 -14.43 13.85
N ARG A 862 -39.40 -14.12 14.72
CA ARG A 862 -38.03 -13.75 14.31
C ARG A 862 -37.32 -14.95 13.67
N GLY A 863 -36.66 -14.74 12.54
CA GLY A 863 -36.06 -15.78 11.69
C GLY A 863 -37.06 -16.61 10.89
N GLY A 864 -38.35 -16.23 10.88
CA GLY A 864 -39.41 -16.93 10.14
C GLY A 864 -39.81 -18.29 10.73
N VAL A 865 -40.87 -18.88 10.17
CA VAL A 865 -41.43 -20.16 10.65
C VAL A 865 -40.79 -21.34 9.93
N ARG A 866 -40.20 -22.26 10.70
CA ARG A 866 -39.37 -23.39 10.22
C ARG A 866 -40.10 -24.74 10.13
N GLN A 867 -41.40 -24.78 10.48
CA GLN A 867 -42.23 -25.99 10.59
C GLN A 867 -43.70 -25.67 10.27
N SER A 868 -44.48 -26.65 9.84
CA SER A 868 -45.90 -26.46 9.49
C SER A 868 -46.81 -26.04 10.66
N SER A 869 -46.40 -26.27 11.90
CA SER A 869 -47.06 -25.78 13.11
C SER A 869 -46.72 -24.29 13.35
N CYS A 870 -47.41 -23.40 12.66
CA CYS A 870 -47.14 -21.97 12.74
C CYS A 870 -47.70 -21.31 14.02
N PRO A 871 -46.91 -20.48 14.74
CA PRO A 871 -47.38 -19.83 15.97
C PRO A 871 -48.51 -18.83 15.74
N TYR A 872 -49.44 -18.77 16.70
CA TYR A 872 -50.59 -17.87 16.69
C TYR A 872 -50.88 -17.28 18.08
N LYS A 873 -51.62 -16.17 18.13
CA LYS A 873 -52.20 -15.59 19.37
C LYS A 873 -53.71 -15.38 19.15
N CYS A 874 -54.48 -15.53 20.21
CA CYS A 874 -55.91 -15.22 20.18
C CYS A 874 -56.15 -13.73 19.91
N ILE A 875 -57.22 -13.41 19.16
CA ILE A 875 -57.57 -12.04 18.74
C ILE A 875 -57.79 -11.08 19.92
N SER A 876 -58.10 -11.61 21.11
CA SER A 876 -58.23 -10.85 22.35
C SER A 876 -57.81 -11.69 23.55
N GLU A 877 -57.27 -11.05 24.58
CA GLU A 877 -56.84 -11.66 25.85
C GLU A 877 -57.99 -12.20 26.70
N LYS A 878 -59.24 -11.94 26.29
CA LYS A 878 -60.46 -12.58 26.79
C LYS A 878 -60.56 -14.07 26.43
N TYR A 879 -59.73 -14.54 25.49
CA TYR A 879 -59.69 -15.92 25.01
C TYR A 879 -58.37 -16.59 25.43
N ARG A 880 -58.45 -17.83 25.93
CA ARG A 880 -57.28 -18.59 26.40
C ARG A 880 -56.71 -19.50 25.32
N MET A 881 -55.38 -19.51 25.22
CA MET A 881 -54.64 -20.47 24.39
C MET A 881 -54.68 -21.87 25.04
N PRO A 882 -54.66 -22.97 24.27
CA PRO A 882 -54.47 -23.01 22.82
C PRO A 882 -55.73 -22.61 22.02
N ASN A 883 -56.91 -23.14 22.36
CA ASN A 883 -58.08 -23.15 21.46
C ASN A 883 -58.81 -21.80 21.29
N CYS A 884 -58.35 -20.72 21.93
CA CYS A 884 -58.99 -19.40 21.93
C CYS A 884 -60.46 -19.42 22.37
N TYR A 885 -60.73 -20.25 23.38
CA TYR A 885 -62.02 -20.34 24.07
C TYR A 885 -62.14 -19.29 25.16
N THR A 886 -63.37 -18.85 25.43
CA THR A 886 -63.71 -18.11 26.66
C THR A 886 -63.60 -19.03 27.88
N PRO A 887 -63.47 -18.49 29.11
CA PRO A 887 -63.42 -19.32 30.33
C PRO A 887 -64.64 -20.25 30.53
N LEU A 888 -65.80 -19.89 29.98
CA LEU A 888 -67.00 -20.75 30.02
C LEU A 888 -66.93 -21.89 29.00
N GLU A 889 -66.52 -21.61 27.77
CA GLU A 889 -66.29 -22.63 26.74
C GLU A 889 -65.17 -23.60 27.18
N GLU A 890 -64.08 -23.09 27.75
CA GLU A 890 -63.00 -23.89 28.35
C GLU A 890 -63.56 -24.85 29.41
N LEU A 891 -64.33 -24.36 30.38
CA LEU A 891 -65.01 -25.20 31.38
C LEU A 891 -65.90 -26.27 30.72
N MET A 892 -66.76 -25.88 29.77
CA MET A 892 -67.66 -26.81 29.07
C MET A 892 -66.89 -27.92 28.34
N TYR A 893 -65.77 -27.59 27.70
CA TYR A 893 -64.95 -28.58 26.98
C TYR A 893 -64.10 -29.46 27.91
N THR A 894 -63.68 -29.01 29.11
CA THR A 894 -63.03 -29.91 30.09
C THR A 894 -63.93 -31.06 30.54
N PHE A 895 -65.26 -30.88 30.54
CA PHE A 895 -66.24 -31.94 30.81
C PHE A 895 -66.66 -32.74 29.56
N GLY A 896 -65.94 -32.64 28.44
CA GLY A 896 -66.24 -33.34 27.20
C GLY A 896 -67.16 -32.59 26.23
N GLY A 897 -67.43 -31.31 26.48
CA GLY A 897 -68.17 -30.42 25.60
C GLY A 897 -69.59 -30.08 26.08
N PRO A 898 -70.37 -29.34 25.25
CA PRO A 898 -71.64 -28.76 25.68
C PRO A 898 -72.67 -29.77 26.20
N TRP A 899 -72.76 -30.95 25.57
CA TRP A 899 -73.73 -31.99 25.93
C TRP A 899 -73.45 -32.65 27.29
N PRO A 900 -72.27 -33.24 27.56
CA PRO A 900 -71.97 -33.80 28.87
C PRO A 900 -71.90 -32.71 29.96
N PHE A 901 -71.47 -31.48 29.66
CA PHE A 901 -71.56 -30.37 30.62
C PHE A 901 -73.01 -30.03 30.97
N ALA A 902 -73.91 -29.95 29.99
CA ALA A 902 -75.34 -29.69 30.25
C ALA A 902 -76.01 -30.84 31.03
N LEU A 903 -75.64 -32.10 30.76
CA LEU A 903 -76.10 -33.26 31.53
C LEU A 903 -75.56 -33.28 32.96
N LEU A 904 -74.29 -32.92 33.15
CA LEU A 904 -73.68 -32.83 34.48
C LEU A 904 -74.25 -31.65 35.28
N LEU A 905 -74.49 -30.51 34.62
CA LEU A 905 -75.15 -29.35 35.22
C LEU A 905 -76.61 -29.64 35.57
N SER A 906 -77.37 -30.34 34.72
CA SER A 906 -78.74 -30.77 35.05
C SER A 906 -78.75 -31.81 36.17
N GLY A 907 -77.78 -32.73 36.18
CA GLY A 907 -77.53 -33.66 37.28
C GLY A 907 -77.26 -32.94 38.59
N ILE A 908 -76.38 -31.93 38.61
CA ILE A 908 -76.13 -31.07 39.76
C ILE A 908 -77.37 -30.28 40.16
N LEU A 909 -78.14 -29.72 39.22
CA LEU A 909 -79.38 -28.99 39.53
C LEU A 909 -80.46 -29.89 40.14
N VAL A 910 -80.57 -31.14 39.68
CA VAL A 910 -81.44 -32.16 40.30
C VAL A 910 -80.92 -32.55 41.69
N LEU A 911 -79.61 -32.77 41.85
CA LEU A 911 -78.99 -33.04 43.15
C LEU A 911 -79.17 -31.87 44.13
N LEU A 912 -79.08 -30.63 43.65
CA LEU A 912 -79.28 -29.41 44.42
C LEU A 912 -80.77 -29.20 44.76
N ALA A 913 -81.69 -29.56 43.87
CA ALA A 913 -83.13 -29.57 44.16
C ALA A 913 -83.49 -30.65 45.21
N VAL A 914 -82.83 -31.82 45.16
CA VAL A 914 -82.94 -32.88 46.18
C VAL A 914 -82.31 -32.43 47.51
N LEU A 915 -81.16 -31.75 47.48
CA LEU A 915 -80.52 -31.18 48.68
C LEU A 915 -81.36 -30.05 49.29
N LEU A 916 -81.92 -29.14 48.48
CA LEU A 916 -82.76 -28.04 48.95
C LEU A 916 -84.13 -28.52 49.46
N SER A 917 -84.70 -29.58 48.88
CA SER A 917 -85.93 -30.19 49.42
C SER A 917 -85.66 -31.00 50.69
N THR A 918 -84.55 -31.74 50.79
CA THR A 918 -84.16 -32.41 52.05
C THR A 918 -83.74 -31.45 53.15
N LEU A 919 -83.09 -30.31 52.82
CA LEU A 919 -82.84 -29.21 53.77
C LEU A 919 -84.13 -28.53 54.22
N ARG A 920 -85.09 -28.29 53.31
CA ARG A 920 -86.44 -27.80 53.69
C ARG A 920 -87.21 -28.77 54.62
N ILE A 921 -86.90 -30.06 54.58
CA ILE A 921 -87.49 -31.10 55.44
C ILE A 921 -86.78 -31.19 56.82
N LYS A 922 -85.66 -30.49 57.03
CA LYS A 922 -84.84 -30.59 58.27
C LYS A 922 -84.46 -29.27 58.93
N LEU A 923 -85.18 -28.18 58.65
CA LEU A 923 -84.94 -26.86 59.25
C LEU A 923 -86.23 -26.17 59.77
N VAL A 924 -87.06 -26.93 60.49
CA VAL A 924 -88.10 -26.40 61.39
C VAL A 924 -88.05 -27.17 62.72
N GLU A 925 -87.36 -26.57 63.69
CA GLU A 925 -87.37 -26.84 65.15
C GLU A 925 -86.92 -28.25 65.63
N SER A 926 -86.24 -28.41 66.78
CA SER A 926 -85.99 -27.47 67.89
C SER A 926 -84.54 -27.53 68.44
N SER A 927 -84.20 -26.49 69.21
CA SER A 927 -83.13 -26.39 70.23
C SER A 927 -83.39 -27.32 71.44
N SER A 928 -82.54 -27.61 72.44
CA SER A 928 -81.12 -27.34 72.87
C SER A 928 -80.80 -28.31 74.07
N TYR A 929 -79.73 -28.32 74.88
CA TYR A 929 -78.62 -27.40 75.23
C TYR A 929 -77.31 -28.14 75.64
N VAL A 930 -76.17 -27.56 75.29
CA VAL A 930 -74.94 -27.29 76.09
C VAL A 930 -74.60 -28.14 77.35
N ALA A 931 -73.42 -28.78 77.33
CA ALA A 931 -72.32 -28.73 78.34
C ALA A 931 -71.17 -29.72 77.94
N ASN A 932 -69.99 -29.26 77.49
CA ASN A 932 -68.78 -28.89 78.25
C ASN A 932 -68.04 -30.01 79.02
N ILE A 933 -66.77 -30.27 78.63
CA ILE A 933 -65.58 -30.48 79.50
C ILE A 933 -64.30 -30.52 78.61
N GLU A 934 -63.14 -30.12 79.15
CA GLU A 934 -61.83 -30.14 78.47
C GLU A 934 -61.23 -31.58 78.36
N HIS A 935 -60.08 -31.92 77.74
CA HIS A 935 -58.93 -31.26 77.10
C HIS A 935 -58.24 -32.35 76.20
N GLN A 936 -57.20 -32.21 75.36
CA GLN A 936 -56.26 -31.19 74.84
C GLN A 936 -55.79 -31.77 73.44
N SER A 937 -54.78 -31.40 72.64
CA SER A 937 -53.72 -30.37 72.57
C SER A 937 -53.19 -30.26 71.11
N SER A 938 -52.40 -29.22 70.79
CA SER A 938 -51.49 -29.10 69.61
C SER A 938 -52.06 -29.20 68.16
N HIS A 939 -51.70 -28.36 67.19
CA HIS A 939 -50.89 -27.12 67.19
C HIS A 939 -51.14 -26.25 65.92
N HIS A 940 -51.00 -24.93 66.09
CA HIS A 940 -50.62 -23.88 65.12
C HIS A 940 -51.43 -23.60 63.82
N PHE A 941 -52.20 -22.51 63.88
CA PHE A 941 -52.10 -21.34 62.95
C PHE A 941 -50.93 -20.41 63.43
N PRO A 942 -50.53 -19.27 62.79
CA PRO A 942 -51.25 -18.45 61.80
C PRO A 942 -50.42 -17.81 60.63
N TYR A 943 -51.11 -16.85 59.99
CA TYR A 943 -50.80 -15.82 58.97
C TYR A 943 -49.60 -14.87 59.25
N LEU A 944 -49.32 -13.95 58.29
CA LEU A 944 -48.38 -12.79 58.29
C LEU A 944 -46.90 -13.13 57.95
N LEU A 945 -46.08 -12.25 57.37
CA LEU A 945 -46.24 -10.86 56.87
C LEU A 945 -45.25 -10.57 55.71
N SER A 946 -45.40 -9.43 55.04
CA SER A 946 -44.39 -8.86 54.14
C SER A 946 -43.26 -8.16 54.91
N LEU A 947 -42.03 -8.21 54.41
CA LEU A 947 -41.25 -7.01 54.07
C LEU A 947 -39.91 -7.33 53.40
N SER A 948 -39.42 -6.36 52.64
CA SER A 948 -38.03 -6.26 52.19
C SER A 948 -37.17 -5.55 53.24
N GLU A 949 -35.99 -6.08 53.56
CA GLU A 949 -34.79 -5.23 53.73
C GLU A 949 -33.49 -6.01 53.53
N VAL A 950 -32.35 -5.32 53.61
CA VAL A 950 -31.09 -5.70 52.95
C VAL A 950 -29.92 -5.79 53.94
N ARG A 951 -28.91 -6.62 53.57
CA ARG A 951 -27.51 -6.74 54.05
C ARG A 951 -27.22 -8.11 54.72
N GLY A 952 -26.21 -8.87 54.27
CA GLY A 952 -25.33 -8.65 53.11
C GLY A 952 -24.17 -9.64 52.99
N THR A 953 -23.26 -9.33 52.06
CA THR A 953 -21.92 -9.93 51.87
C THR A 953 -21.81 -11.44 51.56
N ARG A 954 -21.73 -11.79 50.27
CA ARG A 954 -20.53 -12.43 49.70
C ARG A 954 -20.40 -12.15 48.19
N ALA A 955 -19.22 -12.43 47.66
CA ALA A 955 -18.67 -11.82 46.45
C ALA A 955 -19.40 -12.14 45.14
N GLU A 956 -19.18 -11.25 44.16
CA GLU A 956 -19.31 -11.54 42.74
C GLU A 956 -18.37 -12.68 42.33
N GLU A 957 -18.79 -13.54 41.40
CA GLU A 957 -17.84 -14.21 40.51
C GLU A 957 -18.51 -14.52 39.17
N THR A 958 -17.85 -14.17 38.07
CA THR A 958 -18.37 -14.29 36.71
C THR A 958 -18.21 -15.70 36.16
N GLN A 959 -19.10 -16.14 35.26
CA GLN A 959 -18.87 -17.34 34.44
C GLN A 959 -17.82 -17.08 33.35
N SER A 960 -16.59 -16.84 33.79
CA SER A 960 -15.40 -16.62 32.97
C SER A 960 -14.38 -17.72 33.29
N HIS A 961 -14.39 -18.80 32.51
CA HIS A 961 -13.37 -19.85 32.62
C HIS A 961 -12.02 -19.36 32.11
N VAL A 962 -11.17 -18.93 33.04
CA VAL A 962 -9.77 -18.56 32.76
C VAL A 962 -8.87 -19.79 32.93
N TYR A 963 -8.63 -20.51 31.83
CA TYR A 963 -7.63 -21.58 31.81
C TYR A 963 -6.25 -21.02 31.44
N ARG A 964 -5.23 -21.28 32.26
CA ARG A 964 -3.86 -20.79 32.01
C ARG A 964 -3.13 -21.74 31.04
N MET A 965 -3.13 -21.40 29.76
CA MET A 965 -2.25 -22.03 28.77
C MET A 965 -0.78 -21.73 29.08
N TYR A 966 0.07 -22.75 28.96
CA TYR A 966 1.53 -22.63 29.04
C TYR A 966 2.11 -22.85 27.65
N PHE A 967 2.78 -21.83 27.11
CA PHE A 967 3.52 -21.93 25.86
C PHE A 967 4.86 -22.65 26.07
N MET A 968 5.27 -23.44 25.08
CA MET A 968 6.55 -24.14 25.05
C MET A 968 7.53 -23.43 24.11
N GLY A 969 8.83 -23.61 24.35
CA GLY A 969 9.92 -23.00 23.57
C GLY A 969 10.60 -21.79 24.25
N PRO A 970 11.85 -21.46 23.84
CA PRO A 970 12.68 -20.43 24.48
C PRO A 970 12.40 -18.99 24.04
N ASN A 971 11.41 -18.77 23.16
CA ASN A 971 11.08 -17.47 22.56
C ASN A 971 12.27 -16.79 21.86
N THR A 972 12.86 -17.48 20.87
CA THR A 972 13.93 -16.92 20.03
C THR A 972 13.45 -16.73 18.59
N PHE A 973 14.13 -15.89 17.81
CA PHE A 973 13.78 -15.64 16.41
C PHE A 973 13.87 -16.89 15.50
N ARG A 974 14.51 -17.98 15.96
CA ARG A 974 14.55 -19.29 15.27
C ARG A 974 13.56 -20.31 15.84
N GLU A 975 13.04 -20.08 17.04
CA GLU A 975 12.15 -20.98 17.75
C GLU A 975 11.19 -20.16 18.65
N PRO A 976 10.07 -19.69 18.07
CA PRO A 976 9.06 -18.93 18.82
C PRO A 976 8.25 -19.84 19.74
N TRP A 977 7.47 -19.21 20.62
CA TRP A 977 6.50 -19.92 21.46
C TRP A 977 5.46 -20.68 20.64
N HIS A 978 5.22 -21.93 21.02
CA HIS A 978 4.25 -22.82 20.41
C HIS A 978 3.37 -23.49 21.47
N LEU A 979 2.17 -23.91 21.05
CA LEU A 979 1.24 -24.68 21.88
C LEU A 979 1.58 -26.18 21.81
N PRO A 980 1.35 -26.96 22.89
CA PRO A 980 1.44 -28.41 22.83
C PRO A 980 0.41 -28.98 21.85
N TYR A 981 0.75 -30.09 21.18
CA TYR A 981 -0.03 -30.65 20.06
C TYR A 981 -1.37 -31.32 20.48
N SER A 982 -1.65 -31.39 21.78
CA SER A 982 -2.91 -31.87 22.35
C SER A 982 -3.32 -30.98 23.53
N PRO A 983 -4.62 -30.64 23.66
CA PRO A 983 -5.11 -29.98 24.86
C PRO A 983 -5.03 -30.93 26.08
N PRO A 984 -4.96 -30.42 27.32
CA PRO A 984 -5.10 -31.24 28.52
C PRO A 984 -6.46 -31.94 28.57
N ASP A 985 -6.52 -33.14 29.16
CA ASP A 985 -7.73 -33.98 29.18
C ASP A 985 -8.96 -33.27 29.77
N SER A 986 -8.75 -32.32 30.68
CA SER A 986 -9.78 -31.46 31.29
C SER A 986 -10.49 -30.50 30.32
N ILE A 987 -10.13 -30.49 29.04
CA ILE A 987 -10.81 -29.74 27.96
C ILE A 987 -11.60 -30.69 27.03
N ILE A 988 -11.42 -32.01 27.16
CA ILE A 988 -12.00 -33.03 26.27
C ILE A 988 -13.40 -33.50 26.73
N GLU A 989 -13.77 -33.25 27.99
CA GLU A 989 -15.09 -33.58 28.56
C GLU A 989 -16.06 -32.37 28.64
N ILE A 990 -16.15 -31.58 27.56
CA ILE A 990 -17.12 -30.47 27.39
C ILE A 990 -17.95 -30.69 26.11
#